data_AF-A0A3P7Y5R0-F1
#
_entry.id   AF-A0A3P7Y5R0-F1
#
_cell.length_a   1.000
_cell.length_b   1.000
_cell.length_c   1.000
_cell.angle_alpha   90.00
_cell.angle_beta   90.00
_cell.angle_gamma   90.00
#
_symmetry.space_group_name_H-M   'P 1'
#
loop_
_entity.id
_entity.type
_entity.pdbx_description
1 polymer ?
#
loop_
_entity_poly.entity_id
_entity_poly.type
_entity_poly.pdbx_seq_one_letter_code
_entity_poly.pdbx_strand_id
1 'polypeptide(L)'
;MAVGQAVIHVLVSTPENSKAFSEEVKYYEDQLIVTVTEPLHLTVPPRYHQVLRLSPDAELALKSNRKDSSVQFMVPPELSTYISVIGDSNSTLLAHTVGDAALVLKETKYPHKELVYLPVSVTPVVSLHLKIKSPEVLEKPLAFFPLGYRLHVDVESRDHFGRLFDAAKHSLNYRPHRFDLIEIHPGNANSSFDIHLKDFGETVFKVWDRNNPDLNVFLRLPVDDVIGPSIHSVAVSEIICFNSPLLVSGWKELDGKRHFQFIDESNGIAVAVDTGSTVVASYHSQKQTIFTKRKVVPAKSLRFSSVPQFVSNIKDHQYVFPLIVHSIEQNPTNTYGCASGLLEELILDAPFDCTIAFVEKVSVLATSLFAAHSKFLPTLGKYGCILVEQTFEGPVSLNDYQSLSLNISAIWNRVGKVKEASVIVTFYPRFEIIQREIRLNNVNALEADLVIQSSIYAASKISVQADSGGVLHIKKVKSTSLTELRYRIELDMNSVLLWQELLDKCNITVKSAITGQFEIVPVTIVLHGDASKTVLRASDHFMGLLRSFLESTFVQVCASLLTAAVLIVLIAHCRGFSFSSYFFSSFYTTDSNATYGSFASDYPGEITERYTPLTYKNGKSLLGSSDVSLISNRSSRSVGSPGEPILWSVPDRSLISPRLRKRQW
;
A
#
# COMPACT_ATOMS: atom_id res chain seq x y z
N MET A 1 -42.43 -18.19 21.12
CA MET A 1 -43.62 -17.45 20.67
C MET A 1 -43.27 -15.98 20.69
N ALA A 2 -43.67 -15.20 19.69
CA ALA A 2 -43.46 -13.75 19.69
C ALA A 2 -44.37 -13.09 20.75
N VAL A 3 -43.87 -12.06 21.43
CA VAL A 3 -44.67 -11.25 22.36
C VAL A 3 -45.81 -10.60 21.58
N GLY A 4 -47.04 -10.70 22.08
CA GLY A 4 -48.20 -10.18 21.36
C GLY A 4 -49.55 -10.65 21.90
N GLN A 5 -50.61 -10.14 21.31
CA GLN A 5 -51.98 -10.57 21.57
C GLN A 5 -52.54 -11.25 20.33
N ALA A 6 -53.06 -12.46 20.51
CA ALA A 6 -53.86 -13.15 19.51
C ALA A 6 -55.31 -13.13 19.97
N VAL A 7 -56.21 -12.72 19.08
CA VAL A 7 -57.65 -12.71 19.34
C VAL A 7 -58.29 -13.77 18.47
N ILE A 8 -58.93 -14.74 19.10
CA ILE A 8 -59.68 -15.82 18.43
C ILE A 8 -61.16 -15.47 18.56
N HIS A 9 -61.77 -15.12 17.44
CA HIS A 9 -63.22 -14.89 17.36
C HIS A 9 -63.91 -16.22 17.09
N VAL A 10 -64.92 -16.54 17.89
CA VAL A 10 -65.76 -17.72 17.74
C VAL A 10 -67.17 -17.24 17.38
N LEU A 11 -67.62 -17.62 16.19
CA LEU A 11 -68.97 -17.36 15.73
C LEU A 11 -69.73 -18.68 15.63
N VAL A 12 -70.79 -18.83 16.41
CA VAL A 12 -71.67 -20.00 16.36
C VAL A 12 -72.99 -19.60 15.71
N SER A 13 -73.30 -20.21 14.57
CA SER A 13 -74.59 -20.02 13.89
C SER A 13 -75.62 -21.04 14.39
N THR A 14 -76.84 -20.58 14.66
CA THR A 14 -77.93 -21.47 15.08
C THR A 14 -78.63 -22.07 13.84
N PRO A 15 -78.82 -23.39 13.78
CA PRO A 15 -79.64 -24.00 12.74
C PRO A 15 -81.12 -23.69 12.98
N GLU A 16 -81.89 -23.43 11.91
CA GLU A 16 -83.26 -22.87 11.91
C GLU A 16 -84.31 -23.64 12.75
N ASN A 17 -84.00 -24.85 13.26
CA ASN A 17 -84.94 -25.71 13.99
C ASN A 17 -84.41 -26.18 15.37
N SER A 18 -83.54 -25.40 16.02
CA SER A 18 -82.99 -25.78 17.32
C SER A 18 -83.94 -25.38 18.47
N LYS A 19 -84.42 -26.36 19.26
CA LYS A 19 -85.28 -26.12 20.45
C LYS A 19 -84.50 -25.65 21.69
N ALA A 20 -83.17 -25.61 21.63
CA ALA A 20 -82.30 -25.33 22.77
C ALA A 20 -81.86 -23.85 22.84
N PHE A 21 -82.06 -23.07 21.77
CA PHE A 21 -81.63 -21.68 21.68
C PHE A 21 -82.84 -20.79 21.35
N SER A 22 -82.89 -19.59 21.94
CA SER A 22 -84.00 -18.63 21.76
C SER A 22 -84.13 -18.23 20.29
N GLU A 23 -85.34 -18.24 19.73
CA GLU A 23 -85.64 -18.06 18.30
C GLU A 23 -85.25 -16.67 17.74
N GLU A 24 -84.83 -15.72 18.57
CA GLU A 24 -84.54 -14.34 18.16
C GLU A 24 -83.06 -14.05 17.80
N VAL A 25 -82.12 -14.98 18.05
CA VAL A 25 -80.67 -14.73 17.84
C VAL A 25 -80.06 -15.73 16.82
N LYS A 26 -79.62 -15.21 15.66
CA LYS A 26 -79.08 -16.02 14.53
C LYS A 26 -77.60 -16.41 14.66
N TYR A 27 -76.82 -15.64 15.42
CA TYR A 27 -75.41 -15.88 15.63
C TYR A 27 -75.02 -15.53 17.08
N TYR A 28 -74.25 -16.40 17.72
CA TYR A 28 -73.56 -16.10 18.96
C TYR A 28 -72.10 -15.81 18.64
N GLU A 29 -71.62 -14.65 19.07
CA GLU A 29 -70.21 -14.28 18.97
C GLU A 29 -69.57 -14.31 20.35
N ASP A 30 -68.41 -14.92 20.45
CA ASP A 30 -67.53 -14.84 21.60
C ASP A 30 -66.08 -14.61 21.15
N GLN A 31 -65.25 -14.11 22.04
CA GLN A 31 -63.88 -13.72 21.77
C GLN A 31 -62.95 -14.27 22.85
N LEU A 32 -61.96 -15.06 22.44
CA LEU A 32 -60.85 -15.51 23.28
C LEU A 32 -59.59 -14.70 22.97
N ILE A 33 -59.10 -13.93 23.95
CA ILE A 33 -57.84 -13.18 23.83
C ILE A 33 -56.71 -13.98 24.50
N VAL A 34 -55.75 -14.43 23.70
CA VAL A 34 -54.51 -15.05 24.18
C VAL A 34 -53.41 -13.99 24.18
N THR A 35 -52.93 -13.60 25.36
CA THR A 35 -51.83 -12.64 25.51
C THR A 35 -50.55 -13.38 25.87
N VAL A 36 -49.51 -13.26 25.04
CA VAL A 36 -48.17 -13.77 25.33
C VAL A 36 -47.30 -12.63 25.83
N THR A 37 -46.99 -12.63 27.12
CA THR A 37 -46.12 -11.64 27.78
C THR A 37 -44.70 -12.19 27.96
N GLU A 38 -43.71 -11.31 27.90
CA GLU A 38 -42.33 -11.63 28.28
C GLU A 38 -42.24 -11.95 29.78
N PRO A 39 -41.43 -12.93 30.24
CA PRO A 39 -41.28 -13.23 31.66
C PRO A 39 -40.75 -12.04 32.46
N LEU A 40 -41.16 -11.94 33.72
CA LEU A 40 -40.70 -10.89 34.64
C LEU A 40 -39.21 -11.06 34.95
N HIS A 41 -38.41 -10.02 34.69
CA HIS A 41 -36.98 -10.03 34.99
C HIS A 41 -36.44 -8.62 35.28
N LEU A 42 -35.22 -8.56 35.83
CA LEU A 42 -34.51 -7.31 36.08
C LEU A 42 -33.86 -6.78 34.80
N THR A 43 -34.04 -5.50 34.52
CA THR A 43 -33.32 -4.75 33.49
C THR A 43 -32.13 -3.98 34.06
N VAL A 44 -32.17 -3.65 35.36
CA VAL A 44 -31.05 -3.05 36.08
C VAL A 44 -30.74 -3.93 37.30
N PRO A 45 -29.50 -4.40 37.44
CA PRO A 45 -28.31 -4.09 36.62
C PRO A 45 -28.39 -4.72 35.20
N PRO A 46 -27.75 -4.10 34.19
CA PRO A 46 -27.80 -4.56 32.79
C PRO A 46 -27.12 -5.91 32.55
N ARG A 47 -26.31 -6.39 33.50
CA ARG A 47 -25.74 -7.74 33.49
C ARG A 47 -26.36 -8.53 34.63
N TYR A 48 -27.32 -9.41 34.34
CA TYR A 48 -27.80 -10.39 35.31
C TYR A 48 -27.57 -11.80 34.77
N HIS A 49 -26.64 -12.52 35.39
CA HIS A 49 -26.26 -13.89 34.99
C HIS A 49 -26.64 -14.91 36.07
N GLN A 50 -27.90 -14.88 36.53
CA GLN A 50 -28.54 -15.82 37.46
C GLN A 50 -28.39 -15.52 38.97
N VAL A 51 -27.39 -14.75 39.42
CA VAL A 51 -27.23 -14.37 40.84
C VAL A 51 -26.75 -12.91 40.91
N LEU A 52 -27.40 -12.09 41.75
CA LEU A 52 -26.93 -10.74 42.05
C LEU A 52 -25.81 -10.79 43.08
N ARG A 53 -24.68 -10.12 42.83
CA ARG A 53 -23.53 -10.09 43.74
C ARG A 53 -23.32 -8.68 44.28
N LEU A 54 -23.35 -8.56 45.60
CA LEU A 54 -23.24 -7.28 46.29
C LEU A 54 -22.13 -7.34 47.34
N SER A 55 -21.38 -6.25 47.49
CA SER A 55 -20.53 -6.10 48.68
C SER A 55 -21.40 -5.74 49.90
N PRO A 56 -20.92 -5.99 51.14
CA PRO A 56 -21.53 -5.39 52.32
C PRO A 56 -21.71 -3.88 52.15
N ASP A 57 -22.80 -3.35 52.69
CA ASP A 57 -23.21 -1.93 52.61
C ASP A 57 -23.44 -1.38 51.20
N ALA A 58 -23.43 -2.21 50.15
CA ALA A 58 -23.67 -1.76 48.79
C ALA A 58 -25.14 -1.43 48.53
N GLU A 59 -25.36 -0.39 47.73
CA GLU A 59 -26.67 0.01 47.23
C GLU A 59 -26.75 -0.27 45.72
N LEU A 60 -27.83 -0.91 45.30
CA LEU A 60 -28.10 -1.24 43.90
C LEU A 60 -29.51 -0.78 43.53
N ALA A 61 -29.61 0.11 42.55
CA ALA A 61 -30.90 0.48 41.97
C ALA A 61 -31.48 -0.72 41.19
N LEU A 62 -32.74 -1.03 41.45
CA LEU A 62 -33.48 -2.11 40.81
C LEU A 62 -34.46 -1.55 39.79
N LYS A 63 -34.52 -2.18 38.62
CA LYS A 63 -35.54 -1.91 37.61
C LYS A 63 -35.92 -3.20 36.91
N SER A 64 -37.21 -3.36 36.63
CA SER A 64 -37.76 -4.52 35.91
C SER A 64 -38.13 -4.17 34.47
N ASN A 65 -38.42 -5.20 33.66
CA ASN A 65 -38.97 -5.03 32.32
C ASN A 65 -40.44 -4.54 32.30
N ARG A 66 -41.05 -4.29 33.45
CA ARG A 66 -42.40 -3.75 33.58
C ARG A 66 -42.38 -2.27 33.96
N LYS A 67 -43.51 -1.57 33.74
CA LYS A 67 -43.66 -0.14 34.10
C LYS A 67 -43.43 0.05 35.62
N ASP A 68 -42.81 1.16 36.01
CA ASP A 68 -42.25 1.47 37.35
C ASP A 68 -43.23 1.44 38.56
N SER A 69 -44.47 0.96 38.38
CA SER A 69 -45.50 0.81 39.42
C SER A 69 -46.22 -0.55 39.40
N SER A 70 -45.77 -1.48 38.55
CA SER A 70 -46.41 -2.79 38.36
C SER A 70 -45.70 -3.95 39.04
N VAL A 71 -44.51 -3.70 39.60
CA VAL A 71 -43.68 -4.71 40.27
C VAL A 71 -43.29 -4.17 41.64
N GLN A 72 -43.45 -5.01 42.65
CA GLN A 72 -43.02 -4.76 44.02
C GLN A 72 -41.79 -5.61 44.31
N PHE A 73 -40.73 -4.98 44.81
CA PHE A 73 -39.53 -5.66 45.30
C PHE A 73 -39.67 -5.92 46.79
N MET A 74 -39.41 -7.17 47.20
CA MET A 74 -39.57 -7.61 48.59
C MET A 74 -38.42 -8.52 49.00
N VAL A 75 -38.11 -8.53 50.29
CA VAL A 75 -37.14 -9.47 50.90
C VAL A 75 -37.89 -10.30 51.95
N PRO A 76 -37.78 -11.63 51.94
CA PRO A 76 -38.34 -12.47 52.99
C PRO A 76 -37.82 -12.04 54.37
N PRO A 77 -38.66 -11.99 55.42
CA PRO A 77 -38.26 -11.51 56.74
C PRO A 77 -37.14 -12.35 57.36
N GLU A 78 -37.00 -13.62 56.97
CA GLU A 78 -35.91 -14.49 57.42
C GLU A 78 -34.55 -14.06 56.85
N LEU A 79 -34.54 -13.34 55.73
CA LEU A 79 -33.34 -12.92 54.99
C LEU A 79 -33.06 -11.42 55.12
N SER A 80 -33.87 -10.69 55.89
CA SER A 80 -33.72 -9.23 56.07
C SER A 80 -32.43 -8.83 56.79
N THR A 81 -31.78 -9.78 57.47
CA THR A 81 -30.45 -9.59 58.09
C THR A 81 -29.34 -9.38 57.07
N TYR A 82 -29.51 -9.94 55.86
CA TYR A 82 -28.50 -9.89 54.79
C TYR A 82 -28.75 -8.75 53.81
N ILE A 83 -30.02 -8.51 53.45
CA ILE A 83 -30.41 -7.50 52.46
C ILE A 83 -31.73 -6.82 52.88
N SER A 84 -31.95 -5.59 52.43
CA SER A 84 -33.23 -4.90 52.55
C SER A 84 -33.52 -4.08 51.31
N VAL A 85 -34.78 -3.73 51.09
CA VAL A 85 -35.17 -2.84 50.00
C VAL A 85 -35.66 -1.52 50.61
N ILE A 86 -35.14 -0.40 50.09
CA ILE A 86 -35.34 0.95 50.62
C ILE A 86 -35.70 1.90 49.45
N GLY A 87 -36.30 3.04 49.78
CA GLY A 87 -36.65 4.13 48.87
C GLY A 87 -38.16 4.36 48.80
N ASP A 88 -38.59 5.55 48.34
CA ASP A 88 -40.00 5.96 48.30
C ASP A 88 -40.90 5.00 47.48
N SER A 89 -40.30 4.22 46.58
CA SER A 89 -40.95 3.20 45.75
C SER A 89 -40.40 1.78 45.96
N ASN A 90 -39.60 1.53 47.01
CA ASN A 90 -38.87 0.27 47.23
C ASN A 90 -38.00 -0.13 46.01
N SER A 91 -37.29 0.84 45.42
CA SER A 91 -36.53 0.64 44.18
C SER A 91 -35.03 0.38 44.37
N THR A 92 -34.51 0.42 45.60
CA THR A 92 -33.07 0.27 45.86
C THR A 92 -32.83 -0.89 46.81
N LEU A 93 -31.98 -1.83 46.39
CA LEU A 93 -31.51 -2.95 47.19
C LEU A 93 -30.28 -2.52 48.00
N LEU A 94 -30.35 -2.68 49.31
CA LEU A 94 -29.24 -2.45 50.24
C LEU A 94 -28.75 -3.79 50.78
N ALA A 95 -27.45 -4.04 50.73
CA ALA A 95 -26.80 -5.16 51.39
C ALA A 95 -26.28 -4.77 52.77
N HIS A 96 -26.38 -5.68 53.75
CA HIS A 96 -25.96 -5.47 55.13
C HIS A 96 -24.79 -6.37 55.51
N THR A 97 -25.05 -7.67 55.65
CA THR A 97 -24.09 -8.65 56.17
C THR A 97 -23.77 -9.72 55.14
N VAL A 98 -22.58 -10.32 55.25
CA VAL A 98 -22.12 -11.38 54.35
C VAL A 98 -23.01 -12.61 54.49
N GLY A 99 -23.50 -13.13 53.37
CA GLY A 99 -24.38 -14.29 53.31
C GLY A 99 -25.19 -14.35 52.02
N ASP A 100 -25.87 -15.47 51.83
CA ASP A 100 -26.77 -15.65 50.69
C ASP A 100 -28.22 -15.31 51.08
N ALA A 101 -28.91 -14.63 50.18
CA ALA A 101 -30.27 -14.14 50.35
C ALA A 101 -31.07 -14.28 49.04
N ALA A 102 -32.34 -13.89 49.07
CA ALA A 102 -33.21 -13.91 47.90
C ALA A 102 -34.04 -12.62 47.83
N LEU A 103 -34.02 -11.98 46.67
CA LEU A 103 -34.90 -10.87 46.33
C LEU A 103 -36.15 -11.41 45.61
N VAL A 104 -37.32 -10.96 46.05
CA VAL A 104 -38.60 -11.36 45.46
C VAL A 104 -39.14 -10.23 44.61
N LEU A 105 -39.42 -10.53 43.34
CA LEU A 105 -40.14 -9.65 42.43
C LEU A 105 -41.58 -10.14 42.35
N LYS A 106 -42.53 -9.26 42.66
CA LYS A 106 -43.96 -9.58 42.64
C LYS A 106 -44.71 -8.63 41.72
N GLU A 107 -45.35 -9.17 40.69
CA GLU A 107 -46.22 -8.40 39.82
C GLU A 107 -47.56 -8.08 40.51
N THR A 108 -47.97 -6.82 40.51
CA THR A 108 -49.12 -6.32 41.26
C THR A 108 -50.32 -5.93 40.40
N LYS A 109 -50.10 -5.63 39.12
CA LYS A 109 -51.13 -5.06 38.22
C LYS A 109 -51.79 -6.07 37.27
N TYR A 110 -51.16 -7.20 36.98
CA TYR A 110 -51.71 -8.19 36.05
C TYR A 110 -52.53 -9.29 36.78
N PRO A 111 -53.54 -9.89 36.13
CA PRO A 111 -54.40 -10.91 36.74
C PRO A 111 -53.63 -12.18 37.14
N HIS A 112 -52.55 -12.50 36.43
CA HIS A 112 -51.58 -13.51 36.81
C HIS A 112 -50.45 -12.83 37.57
N LYS A 113 -50.47 -12.91 38.90
CA LYS A 113 -49.43 -12.34 39.76
C LYS A 113 -48.17 -13.21 39.65
N GLU A 114 -47.31 -12.91 38.68
CA GLU A 114 -46.01 -13.56 38.54
C GLU A 114 -45.13 -13.21 39.75
N LEU A 115 -44.43 -14.21 40.26
CA LEU A 115 -43.52 -14.07 41.40
C LEU A 115 -42.20 -14.76 41.08
N VAL A 116 -41.11 -14.01 41.15
CA VAL A 116 -39.77 -14.48 40.80
C VAL A 116 -38.83 -14.31 41.99
N TYR A 117 -38.12 -15.39 42.33
CA TYR A 117 -37.06 -15.37 43.33
C TYR A 117 -35.72 -15.22 42.63
N LEU A 118 -34.99 -14.16 42.97
CA LEU A 118 -33.65 -13.92 42.47
C LEU A 118 -32.65 -14.14 43.60
N PRO A 119 -31.70 -15.08 43.47
CA PRO A 119 -30.67 -15.25 44.47
C PRO A 119 -29.75 -14.02 44.49
N VAL A 120 -29.41 -13.60 45.69
CA VAL A 120 -28.48 -12.50 45.99
C VAL A 120 -27.39 -13.05 46.88
N SER A 121 -26.13 -12.83 46.53
CA SER A 121 -24.98 -13.24 47.34
C SER A 121 -24.24 -11.99 47.81
N VAL A 122 -24.18 -11.80 49.12
CA VAL A 122 -23.45 -10.71 49.75
C VAL A 122 -22.08 -11.24 50.17
N THR A 123 -21.02 -10.79 49.52
CA THR A 123 -19.65 -11.28 49.75
C THR A 123 -18.65 -10.13 49.84
N PRO A 124 -17.59 -10.23 50.66
CA PRO A 124 -16.58 -9.18 50.73
C PRO A 124 -15.80 -9.06 49.42
N VAL A 125 -15.34 -7.85 49.14
CA VAL A 125 -14.47 -7.57 47.99
C VAL A 125 -13.04 -7.97 48.33
N VAL A 126 -12.41 -8.73 47.43
CA VAL A 126 -11.06 -9.29 47.65
C VAL A 126 -10.04 -8.66 46.71
N SER A 127 -10.45 -8.23 45.51
CA SER A 127 -9.57 -7.52 44.59
C SER A 127 -10.28 -6.43 43.80
N LEU A 128 -9.49 -5.43 43.39
CA LEU A 128 -9.88 -4.37 42.47
C LEU A 128 -9.16 -4.57 41.14
N HIS A 129 -9.87 -4.39 40.03
CA HIS A 129 -9.34 -4.53 38.68
C HIS A 129 -9.64 -3.24 37.91
N LEU A 130 -8.70 -2.82 37.06
CA LEU A 130 -8.88 -1.64 36.21
C LEU A 130 -9.22 -2.10 34.80
N LYS A 131 -10.31 -1.58 34.26
CA LYS A 131 -10.76 -1.85 32.91
C LYS A 131 -10.77 -0.56 32.10
N ILE A 132 -9.91 -0.51 31.08
CA ILE A 132 -9.89 0.60 30.14
C ILE A 132 -11.04 0.42 29.15
N LYS A 133 -11.95 1.40 29.08
CA LYS A 133 -12.95 1.46 28.01
C LYS A 133 -12.29 2.02 26.76
N SER A 134 -11.98 1.15 25.80
CA SER A 134 -11.66 1.54 24.43
C SER A 134 -12.85 1.23 23.53
N PRO A 135 -13.42 2.21 22.82
CA PRO A 135 -14.50 1.94 21.86
C PRO A 135 -14.03 1.24 20.59
N GLU A 136 -12.72 1.23 20.32
CA GLU A 136 -12.13 0.66 19.10
C GLU A 136 -11.28 -0.58 19.39
N VAL A 137 -11.42 -1.58 18.52
CA VAL A 137 -10.51 -2.72 18.45
C VAL A 137 -9.29 -2.27 17.65
N LEU A 138 -8.18 -2.07 18.34
CA LEU A 138 -6.91 -1.75 17.70
C LEU A 138 -6.41 -2.99 16.94
N GLU A 139 -6.08 -2.85 15.65
CA GLU A 139 -5.52 -3.95 14.87
C GLU A 139 -4.17 -4.43 15.42
N LYS A 140 -3.40 -3.52 16.00
CA LYS A 140 -2.10 -3.79 16.62
C LYS A 140 -2.07 -3.25 18.04
N PRO A 141 -1.46 -3.98 18.99
CA PRO A 141 -1.28 -3.48 20.34
C PRO A 141 -0.36 -2.25 20.31
N LEU A 142 -0.76 -1.21 21.02
CA LEU A 142 0.07 -0.02 21.21
C LEU A 142 1.15 -0.30 22.25
N ALA A 143 2.40 -0.03 21.93
CA ALA A 143 3.50 -0.09 22.89
C ALA A 143 3.47 1.11 23.86
N PHE A 144 3.02 2.26 23.37
CA PHE A 144 2.93 3.53 24.09
C PHE A 144 1.60 4.21 23.78
N PHE A 145 1.06 4.95 24.74
CA PHE A 145 -0.09 5.82 24.51
C PHE A 145 0.35 7.13 23.84
N PRO A 146 -0.43 7.66 22.88
CA PRO A 146 -0.14 8.94 22.27
C PRO A 146 -0.43 10.10 23.22
N LEU A 147 0.35 11.18 23.07
CA LEU A 147 0.13 12.43 23.78
C LEU A 147 -1.24 13.03 23.49
N GLY A 148 -1.90 13.59 24.50
CA GLY A 148 -3.24 14.18 24.43
C GLY A 148 -4.39 13.17 24.52
N TYR A 149 -4.09 11.87 24.49
CA TYR A 149 -5.11 10.83 24.55
C TYR A 149 -5.80 10.79 25.93
N ARG A 150 -7.09 10.45 25.95
CA ARG A 150 -7.91 10.35 27.15
C ARG A 150 -8.36 8.91 27.38
N LEU A 151 -7.97 8.36 28.51
CA LEU A 151 -8.32 7.01 28.93
C LEU A 151 -9.45 7.06 29.94
N HIS A 152 -10.55 6.35 29.62
CA HIS A 152 -11.63 6.12 30.57
C HIS A 152 -11.41 4.77 31.25
N VAL A 153 -11.23 4.79 32.57
CA VAL A 153 -10.87 3.62 33.36
C VAL A 153 -11.97 3.34 34.38
N ASP A 154 -12.58 2.16 34.29
CA ASP A 154 -13.50 1.65 35.29
C ASP A 154 -12.77 0.80 36.34
N VAL A 155 -13.20 0.92 37.59
CA VAL A 155 -12.81 0.04 38.68
C VAL A 155 -13.84 -1.07 38.83
N GLU A 156 -13.43 -2.30 38.53
CA GLU A 156 -14.22 -3.51 38.71
C GLU A 156 -13.81 -4.21 40.02
N SER A 157 -14.76 -4.42 40.92
CA SER A 157 -14.56 -5.19 42.15
C SER A 157 -14.76 -6.68 41.89
N ARG A 158 -13.95 -7.53 42.53
CA ARG A 158 -14.06 -8.99 42.42
C ARG A 158 -14.02 -9.71 43.77
N ASP A 159 -14.74 -10.81 43.82
CA ASP A 159 -14.77 -11.69 44.99
C ASP A 159 -13.58 -12.66 45.00
N HIS A 160 -13.51 -13.51 46.03
CA HIS A 160 -12.44 -14.50 46.19
C HIS A 160 -12.40 -15.58 45.08
N PHE A 161 -13.44 -15.69 44.26
CA PHE A 161 -13.48 -16.56 43.08
C PHE A 161 -13.19 -15.80 41.77
N GLY A 162 -12.86 -14.51 41.85
CA GLY A 162 -12.60 -13.65 40.69
C GLY A 162 -13.87 -13.21 39.94
N ARG A 163 -15.06 -13.37 40.53
CA ARG A 163 -16.35 -13.00 39.92
C ARG A 163 -16.64 -11.53 40.16
N LEU A 164 -17.30 -10.89 39.20
CA LEU A 164 -17.65 -9.46 39.26
C LEU A 164 -18.82 -9.19 40.20
N PHE A 165 -18.77 -8.04 40.88
CA PHE A 165 -19.89 -7.49 41.62
C PHE A 165 -20.83 -6.69 40.72
N ASP A 166 -22.13 -6.76 41.01
CA ASP A 166 -23.15 -5.93 40.37
C ASP A 166 -23.26 -4.56 41.04
N ALA A 167 -23.02 -4.50 42.35
CA ALA A 167 -22.74 -3.28 43.08
C ALA A 167 -21.75 -3.54 44.22
N ALA A 168 -20.84 -2.59 44.43
CA ALA A 168 -19.90 -2.63 45.53
C ALA A 168 -19.73 -1.22 46.11
N LYS A 169 -19.66 -1.11 47.43
CA LYS A 169 -19.41 0.15 48.13
C LYS A 169 -17.93 0.29 48.42
N HIS A 170 -17.32 1.31 47.83
CA HIS A 170 -15.94 1.68 48.05
C HIS A 170 -15.80 3.19 48.17
N SER A 171 -14.84 3.64 48.97
CA SER A 171 -14.39 5.04 48.95
C SER A 171 -13.07 5.10 48.20
N LEU A 172 -13.14 5.07 46.87
CA LEU A 172 -11.94 4.98 46.02
C LEU A 172 -11.10 6.25 46.10
N ASN A 173 -9.84 6.08 46.43
CA ASN A 173 -8.79 7.09 46.32
C ASN A 173 -7.83 6.71 45.21
N TYR A 174 -7.13 7.70 44.67
CA TYR A 174 -6.16 7.51 43.61
C TYR A 174 -4.91 8.35 43.80
N ARG A 175 -3.80 7.89 43.22
CA ARG A 175 -2.53 8.60 43.23
C ARG A 175 -1.66 8.17 42.05
N PRO A 176 -1.28 9.09 41.15
CA PRO A 176 -0.20 8.85 40.22
C PRO A 176 1.16 8.98 40.88
N HIS A 177 2.15 8.26 40.35
CA HIS A 177 3.55 8.44 40.73
C HIS A 177 4.08 9.81 40.29
N ARG A 178 3.68 10.26 39.09
CA ARG A 178 4.02 11.55 38.51
C ARG A 178 2.77 12.32 38.09
N PHE A 179 2.53 13.46 38.75
CA PHE A 179 1.37 14.35 38.51
C PHE A 179 1.60 15.32 37.35
N ASP A 180 2.84 15.54 36.94
CA ASP A 180 3.22 16.42 35.85
C ASP A 180 2.90 15.82 34.47
N LEU A 181 2.88 14.49 34.36
CA LEU A 181 2.66 13.78 33.09
C LEU A 181 1.18 13.54 32.76
N ILE A 182 0.31 13.48 33.77
CA ILE A 182 -1.10 13.13 33.59
C ILE A 182 -2.02 13.98 34.46
N GLU A 183 -3.25 14.13 34.02
CA GLU A 183 -4.35 14.74 34.77
C GLU A 183 -5.47 13.72 34.94
N ILE A 184 -6.03 13.65 36.13
CA ILE A 184 -7.03 12.64 36.48
C ILE A 184 -8.26 13.36 37.02
N HIS A 185 -9.40 13.07 36.42
CA HIS A 185 -10.71 13.52 36.87
C HIS A 185 -11.55 12.31 37.29
N PRO A 186 -12.35 12.41 38.37
CA PRO A 186 -13.40 11.44 38.65
C PRO A 186 -14.39 11.42 37.48
N GLY A 187 -14.70 10.22 36.97
CA GLY A 187 -15.68 10.06 35.89
C GLY A 187 -17.12 10.20 36.40
N ASN A 188 -18.08 10.08 35.47
CA ASN A 188 -19.51 10.24 35.77
C ASN A 188 -20.08 9.16 36.71
N ALA A 189 -19.41 8.00 36.79
CA ALA A 189 -19.75 6.94 37.74
C ALA A 189 -18.78 6.95 38.92
N ASN A 190 -19.28 6.69 40.13
CA ASN A 190 -18.50 6.69 41.38
C ASN A 190 -17.28 5.74 41.39
N SER A 191 -17.17 4.84 40.40
CA SER A 191 -16.07 3.88 40.23
C SER A 191 -15.33 4.05 38.90
N SER A 192 -15.27 5.27 38.36
CA SER A 192 -14.60 5.55 37.08
C SER A 192 -13.65 6.75 37.17
N PHE A 193 -12.60 6.73 36.36
CA PHE A 193 -11.60 7.79 36.25
C PHE A 193 -11.36 8.15 34.78
N ASP A 194 -11.33 9.43 34.49
CA ASP A 194 -10.90 9.99 33.21
C ASP A 194 -9.46 10.49 33.34
N ILE A 195 -8.54 9.82 32.64
CA ILE A 195 -7.11 10.11 32.69
C ILE A 195 -6.68 10.77 31.38
N HIS A 196 -6.18 11.99 31.46
CA HIS A 196 -5.66 12.76 30.34
C HIS A 196 -4.13 12.74 30.34
N LEU A 197 -3.54 12.30 29.23
CA LEU A 197 -2.10 12.14 29.07
C LEU A 197 -1.47 13.43 28.52
N LYS A 198 -0.74 14.18 29.36
CA LYS A 198 -0.27 15.54 29.06
C LYS A 198 1.12 15.59 28.45
N ASP A 199 2.06 14.79 28.95
CA ASP A 199 3.45 14.87 28.54
C ASP A 199 4.13 13.49 28.43
N PHE A 200 5.30 13.46 27.81
CA PHE A 200 6.05 12.25 27.52
C PHE A 200 6.63 11.60 28.79
N GLY A 201 6.67 10.28 28.80
CA GLY A 201 7.27 9.49 29.86
C GLY A 201 6.31 8.48 30.46
N GLU A 202 6.75 7.89 31.56
CA GLU A 202 6.04 6.79 32.19
C GLU A 202 5.58 7.17 33.59
N THR A 203 4.32 6.83 33.91
CA THR A 203 3.75 7.00 35.25
C THR A 203 2.97 5.75 35.65
N VAL A 204 2.85 5.53 36.95
CA VAL A 204 2.03 4.45 37.52
C VAL A 204 0.87 5.07 38.28
N PHE A 205 -0.35 4.68 37.91
CA PHE A 205 -1.59 5.10 38.52
C PHE A 205 -2.05 4.05 39.54
N LYS A 206 -2.06 4.42 40.82
CA LYS A 206 -2.58 3.59 41.92
C LYS A 206 -4.02 3.99 42.22
N VAL A 207 -4.90 3.00 42.37
CA VAL A 207 -6.24 3.15 42.95
C VAL A 207 -6.36 2.24 44.17
N TRP A 208 -6.98 2.71 45.24
CA TRP A 208 -7.23 1.91 46.43
C TRP A 208 -8.52 2.31 47.14
N ASP A 209 -9.07 1.42 47.96
CA ASP A 209 -10.18 1.78 48.86
C ASP A 209 -9.64 2.49 50.11
N ARG A 210 -10.15 3.70 50.40
CA ARG A 210 -9.78 4.47 51.58
C ARG A 210 -10.03 3.72 52.88
N ASN A 211 -11.10 2.92 52.93
CA ASN A 211 -11.48 2.18 54.14
C ASN A 211 -10.71 0.86 54.29
N ASN A 212 -10.15 0.35 53.19
CA ASN A 212 -9.32 -0.86 53.18
C ASN A 212 -8.15 -0.68 52.20
N PRO A 213 -7.00 -0.12 52.65
CA PRO A 213 -5.89 0.23 51.77
C PRO A 213 -5.18 -0.97 51.13
N ASP A 214 -5.38 -2.18 51.65
CA ASP A 214 -4.87 -3.42 51.08
C ASP A 214 -5.59 -3.78 49.77
N LEU A 215 -6.85 -3.32 49.60
CA LEU A 215 -7.56 -3.37 48.33
C LEU A 215 -7.01 -2.26 47.43
N ASN A 216 -5.96 -2.57 46.69
CA ASN A 216 -5.34 -1.66 45.74
C ASN A 216 -4.97 -2.32 44.42
N VAL A 217 -4.85 -1.49 43.39
CA VAL A 217 -4.51 -1.90 42.03
C VAL A 217 -3.66 -0.81 41.37
N PHE A 218 -2.75 -1.23 40.50
CA PHE A 218 -1.81 -0.36 39.80
C PHE A 218 -1.98 -0.50 38.29
N LEU A 219 -1.94 0.63 37.58
CA LEU A 219 -1.93 0.70 36.13
C LEU A 219 -0.69 1.46 35.67
N ARG A 220 0.13 0.82 34.85
CA ARG A 220 1.28 1.45 34.19
C ARG A 220 0.82 2.18 32.94
N LEU A 221 1.21 3.45 32.81
CA LEU A 221 0.84 4.34 31.71
C LEU A 221 2.11 4.85 31.03
N PRO A 222 2.63 4.14 30.01
CA PRO A 222 3.72 4.61 29.17
C PRO A 222 3.20 5.54 28.08
N VAL A 223 3.68 6.78 28.04
CA VAL A 223 3.27 7.81 27.08
C VAL A 223 4.48 8.22 26.24
N ASP A 224 4.33 8.24 24.92
CA ASP A 224 5.40 8.63 24.01
C ASP A 224 4.86 9.39 22.78
N ASP A 225 5.76 9.96 21.99
CA ASP A 225 5.46 10.56 20.70
C ASP A 225 5.26 9.48 19.63
N VAL A 226 4.04 8.94 19.58
CA VAL A 226 3.68 7.86 18.66
C VAL A 226 3.31 8.36 17.26
N ILE A 227 3.19 9.68 17.07
CA ILE A 227 2.94 10.28 15.75
C ILE A 227 4.23 10.22 14.94
N GLY A 228 4.20 9.47 13.84
CA GLY A 228 5.31 9.38 12.91
C GLY A 228 5.39 10.58 11.97
N PRO A 229 6.55 10.81 11.33
CA PRO A 229 7.83 10.16 11.59
C PRO A 229 8.46 10.62 12.93
N SER A 230 9.35 9.81 13.50
CA SER A 230 10.00 10.05 14.81
C SER A 230 11.03 11.19 14.80
N ILE A 231 11.08 11.99 13.74
CA ILE A 231 12.00 13.12 13.62
C ILE A 231 11.38 14.36 14.29
N HIS A 232 12.14 14.99 15.17
CA HIS A 232 11.66 16.16 15.91
C HIS A 232 11.90 17.49 15.19
N SER A 233 12.86 17.53 14.26
CA SER A 233 13.22 18.74 13.53
C SER A 233 13.21 18.55 12.02
N VAL A 234 12.59 19.49 11.31
CA VAL A 234 12.44 19.51 9.84
C VAL A 234 12.93 20.87 9.33
N ALA A 235 13.64 20.92 8.21
CA ALA A 235 14.06 22.16 7.59
C ALA A 235 12.93 22.82 6.79
N VAL A 236 12.97 24.14 6.66
CA VAL A 236 12.05 24.86 5.76
C VAL A 236 12.11 24.26 4.35
N SER A 237 10.94 24.06 3.75
CA SER A 237 10.70 23.41 2.46
C SER A 237 10.96 21.90 2.41
N GLU A 238 11.22 21.22 3.52
CA GLU A 238 11.10 19.76 3.57
C GLU A 238 9.64 19.34 3.78
N ILE A 239 9.33 18.10 3.37
CA ILE A 239 7.99 17.53 3.38
C ILE A 239 7.93 16.45 4.45
N ILE A 240 6.87 16.44 5.24
CA ILE A 240 6.61 15.45 6.28
C ILE A 240 5.24 14.82 6.02
N CYS A 241 5.17 13.50 6.08
CA CYS A 241 3.91 12.76 6.05
C CYS A 241 3.61 12.24 7.45
N PHE A 242 2.71 12.92 8.14
CA PHE A 242 2.28 12.55 9.47
C PHE A 242 1.45 11.27 9.44
N ASN A 243 1.77 10.34 10.34
CA ASN A 243 1.05 9.09 10.48
C ASN A 243 0.78 8.77 11.96
N SER A 244 -0.33 8.11 12.23
CA SER A 244 -0.76 7.70 13.56
C SER A 244 -1.12 6.22 13.55
N PRO A 245 -0.80 5.46 14.62
CA PRO A 245 -1.32 4.09 14.77
C PRO A 245 -2.81 4.05 15.10
N LEU A 246 -3.40 5.18 15.49
CA LEU A 246 -4.83 5.34 15.72
C LEU A 246 -5.53 5.84 14.45
N LEU A 247 -6.78 5.45 14.26
CA LEU A 247 -7.62 5.97 13.18
C LEU A 247 -7.91 7.45 13.39
N VAL A 248 -7.37 8.28 12.50
CA VAL A 248 -7.50 9.74 12.57
C VAL A 248 -8.28 10.29 11.39
N SER A 249 -8.97 11.40 11.62
CA SER A 249 -9.82 12.07 10.63
C SER A 249 -9.14 13.20 9.87
N GLY A 250 -8.03 13.73 10.40
CA GLY A 250 -7.23 14.75 9.72
C GLY A 250 -6.20 15.41 10.63
N TRP A 251 -5.32 16.22 10.02
CA TRP A 251 -4.16 16.82 10.64
C TRP A 251 -4.20 18.34 10.59
N LYS A 252 -3.78 19.01 11.68
CA LYS A 252 -3.65 20.46 11.70
C LYS A 252 -2.67 20.97 12.75
N GLU A 253 -2.28 22.23 12.60
CA GLU A 253 -1.47 22.96 13.55
C GLU A 253 -2.33 23.65 14.63
N LEU A 254 -1.93 23.58 15.90
CA LEU A 254 -2.70 24.18 17.01
C LEU A 254 -2.29 25.62 17.34
N ASP A 255 -1.05 26.01 17.06
CA ASP A 255 -0.46 27.26 17.58
C ASP A 255 -0.89 28.54 16.85
N GLY A 256 -1.84 28.43 15.90
CA GLY A 256 -2.42 29.55 15.13
C GLY A 256 -1.45 30.23 14.14
N LYS A 257 -0.14 30.08 14.34
CA LYS A 257 0.89 30.32 13.34
C LYS A 257 0.97 29.14 12.38
N ARG A 258 1.33 29.40 11.13
CA ARG A 258 1.48 28.37 10.09
C ARG A 258 2.96 28.09 9.90
N HIS A 259 3.50 27.14 10.68
CA HIS A 259 4.85 26.61 10.45
C HIS A 259 4.83 25.48 9.42
N PHE A 260 3.69 24.77 9.30
CA PHE A 260 3.43 23.79 8.26
C PHE A 260 2.27 24.22 7.36
N GLN A 261 2.41 23.96 6.07
CA GLN A 261 1.31 24.02 5.11
C GLN A 261 0.87 22.59 4.80
N PHE A 262 -0.31 22.21 5.27
CA PHE A 262 -0.92 20.92 4.94
C PHE A 262 -1.43 20.96 3.50
N ILE A 263 -0.88 20.09 2.67
CA ILE A 263 -1.31 19.90 1.28
C ILE A 263 -2.45 18.88 1.24
N ASP A 264 -2.34 17.86 2.09
CA ASP A 264 -3.38 16.88 2.32
C ASP A 264 -3.56 16.66 3.82
N GLU A 265 -4.61 17.26 4.37
CA GLU A 265 -4.96 17.12 5.78
C GLU A 265 -5.42 15.71 6.15
N SER A 266 -5.91 14.91 5.20
CA SER A 266 -6.41 13.56 5.47
C SER A 266 -5.28 12.54 5.56
N ASN A 267 -4.33 12.61 4.61
CA ASN A 267 -3.15 11.73 4.58
C ASN A 267 -1.95 12.30 5.38
N GLY A 268 -2.09 13.51 5.95
CA GLY A 268 -1.08 14.12 6.80
C GLY A 268 0.13 14.67 6.06
N ILE A 269 0.01 14.99 4.78
CA ILE A 269 1.10 15.53 3.96
C ILE A 269 1.22 17.02 4.22
N ALA A 270 2.38 17.44 4.74
CA ALA A 270 2.66 18.83 5.06
C ALA A 270 4.04 19.29 4.60
N VAL A 271 4.15 20.54 4.18
CA VAL A 271 5.41 21.21 3.82
C VAL A 271 5.78 22.20 4.90
N ALA A 272 7.03 22.17 5.37
CA ALA A 272 7.52 23.15 6.32
C ALA A 272 7.68 24.52 5.65
N VAL A 273 7.03 25.56 6.17
CA VAL A 273 7.00 26.90 5.54
C VAL A 273 7.69 27.98 6.35
N ASP A 274 7.64 27.91 7.69
CA ASP A 274 8.22 28.93 8.57
C ASP A 274 8.91 28.31 9.79
N THR A 275 9.99 28.94 10.25
CA THR A 275 10.80 28.45 11.35
C THR A 275 10.13 28.65 12.71
N GLY A 276 10.29 27.69 13.62
CA GLY A 276 9.69 27.77 14.95
C GLY A 276 9.40 26.40 15.53
N SER A 277 9.02 26.37 16.81
CA SER A 277 8.44 25.18 17.42
C SER A 277 6.93 25.25 17.28
N THR A 278 6.31 24.12 16.95
CA THR A 278 4.87 24.01 16.74
C THR A 278 4.30 22.71 17.29
N VAL A 279 3.01 22.73 17.62
CA VAL A 279 2.24 21.55 17.98
C VAL A 279 1.32 21.14 16.82
N VAL A 280 1.61 19.97 16.25
CA VAL A 280 0.76 19.32 15.24
C VAL A 280 -0.18 18.36 15.93
N ALA A 281 -1.46 18.45 15.62
CA ALA A 281 -2.50 17.64 16.22
C ALA A 281 -3.34 16.92 15.18
N SER A 282 -3.93 15.81 15.61
CA SER A 282 -4.85 15.03 14.81
C SER A 282 -6.09 14.68 15.61
N TYR A 283 -7.23 14.67 14.91
CA TYR A 283 -8.54 14.39 15.50
C TYR A 283 -8.85 12.92 15.36
N HIS A 284 -8.91 12.24 16.50
CA HIS A 284 -9.39 10.86 16.58
C HIS A 284 -10.92 10.85 16.44
N SER A 285 -11.45 9.73 15.92
CA SER A 285 -12.89 9.49 15.67
C SER A 285 -13.79 9.80 16.88
N GLN A 286 -13.27 9.72 18.11
CA GLN A 286 -14.01 9.92 19.36
C GLN A 286 -13.98 11.36 19.89
N LYS A 287 -13.72 12.35 19.04
CA LYS A 287 -13.53 13.77 19.45
C LYS A 287 -12.35 13.96 20.41
N GLN A 288 -11.40 13.02 20.40
CA GLN A 288 -10.15 13.17 21.12
C GLN A 288 -9.11 13.79 20.20
N THR A 289 -8.17 14.53 20.79
CA THR A 289 -7.09 15.16 20.04
C THR A 289 -5.77 14.58 20.51
N ILE A 290 -5.06 13.89 19.61
CA ILE A 290 -3.67 13.53 19.85
C ILE A 290 -2.77 14.60 19.26
N PHE A 291 -1.61 14.82 19.85
CA PHE A 291 -0.70 15.85 19.36
C PHE A 291 0.75 15.46 19.47
N THR A 292 1.59 16.19 18.75
CA THR A 292 3.03 16.03 18.79
C THR A 292 3.72 17.37 18.63
N LYS A 293 4.90 17.52 19.25
CA LYS A 293 5.72 18.71 19.18
C LYS A 293 6.71 18.54 18.03
N ARG A 294 6.78 19.53 17.13
CA ARG A 294 7.68 19.57 15.98
C ARG A 294 8.43 20.89 15.96
N LYS A 295 9.63 20.89 15.38
CA LYS A 295 10.42 22.10 15.23
C LYS A 295 10.84 22.28 13.77
N VAL A 296 10.46 23.41 13.19
CA VAL A 296 10.94 23.81 11.87
C VAL A 296 12.21 24.66 12.03
N VAL A 297 13.28 24.25 11.36
CA VAL A 297 14.59 24.91 11.37
C VAL A 297 14.87 25.56 10.01
N PRO A 298 15.66 26.65 9.94
CA PRO A 298 16.00 27.25 8.66
C PRO A 298 16.81 26.27 7.79
N ALA A 299 16.57 26.31 6.48
CA ALA A 299 17.44 25.70 5.48
C ALA A 299 18.81 26.42 5.51
N LYS A 300 19.91 25.68 5.35
CA LYS A 300 21.28 26.22 5.39
C LYS A 300 22.00 26.10 4.05
N SER A 301 21.79 25.01 3.32
CA SER A 301 22.42 24.79 2.03
C SER A 301 21.53 23.98 1.08
N LEU A 302 21.79 24.14 -0.20
CA LEU A 302 21.30 23.27 -1.27
C LEU A 302 22.45 22.38 -1.73
N ARG A 303 22.14 21.13 -2.10
CA ARG A 303 23.14 20.20 -2.64
C ARG A 303 22.54 19.29 -3.71
N PHE A 304 23.22 19.18 -4.85
CA PHE A 304 22.89 18.15 -5.85
C PHE A 304 23.25 16.77 -5.32
N SER A 305 22.27 15.87 -5.33
CA SER A 305 22.42 14.48 -4.86
C SER A 305 23.06 13.59 -5.92
N SER A 306 22.73 13.83 -7.19
CA SER A 306 23.26 13.08 -8.33
C SER A 306 23.31 14.01 -9.53
N VAL A 307 24.26 13.76 -10.42
CA VAL A 307 24.56 14.63 -11.56
C VAL A 307 24.65 13.74 -12.80
N PRO A 308 23.94 14.05 -13.89
CA PRO A 308 24.15 13.39 -15.17
C PRO A 308 25.60 13.47 -15.62
N GLN A 309 26.10 12.44 -16.30
CA GLN A 309 27.47 12.42 -16.79
C GLN A 309 27.73 13.50 -17.85
N PHE A 310 26.73 13.77 -18.69
CA PHE A 310 26.77 14.81 -19.70
C PHE A 310 25.38 15.40 -19.93
N VAL A 311 25.34 16.57 -20.57
CA VAL A 311 24.12 17.20 -21.10
C VAL A 311 24.31 17.42 -22.60
N SER A 312 23.24 17.27 -23.37
CA SER A 312 23.24 17.54 -24.81
C SER A 312 21.92 18.16 -25.22
N ASN A 313 21.88 18.96 -26.28
CA ASN A 313 20.65 19.59 -26.79
C ASN A 313 19.88 18.65 -27.74
N ILE A 314 19.76 17.38 -27.36
CA ILE A 314 18.95 16.39 -28.08
C ILE A 314 17.48 16.75 -27.90
N LYS A 315 16.72 16.71 -28.99
CA LYS A 315 15.29 16.99 -28.99
C LYS A 315 14.55 16.00 -28.07
N ASP A 316 13.54 16.51 -27.37
CA ASP A 316 12.66 15.74 -26.47
C ASP A 316 13.38 15.01 -25.33
N HIS A 317 14.66 15.28 -25.10
CA HIS A 317 15.43 14.69 -24.02
C HIS A 317 15.45 15.62 -22.80
N GLN A 318 15.20 15.06 -21.61
CA GLN A 318 15.22 15.79 -20.35
C GLN A 318 16.36 15.31 -19.47
N TYR A 319 17.06 16.25 -18.83
CA TYR A 319 18.12 15.96 -17.87
C TYR A 319 17.69 16.40 -16.48
N VAL A 320 17.72 15.46 -15.53
CA VAL A 320 17.25 15.70 -14.17
C VAL A 320 18.44 15.80 -13.22
N PHE A 321 18.46 16.85 -12.41
CA PHE A 321 19.47 17.11 -11.38
C PHE A 321 18.79 17.12 -10.00
N PRO A 322 18.69 15.96 -9.33
CA PRO A 322 18.07 15.87 -8.01
C PRO A 322 18.83 16.69 -6.96
N LEU A 323 18.08 17.38 -6.12
CA LEU A 323 18.56 18.36 -5.15
C LEU A 323 17.96 18.11 -3.77
N ILE A 324 18.81 18.25 -2.75
CA ILE A 324 18.45 18.12 -1.34
C ILE A 324 18.57 19.50 -0.67
N VAL A 325 17.51 19.90 0.02
CA VAL A 325 17.46 21.07 0.89
C VAL A 325 17.95 20.63 2.26
N HIS A 326 18.93 21.34 2.81
CA HIS A 326 19.76 20.77 3.86
C HIS A 326 19.89 21.72 5.05
N SER A 327 19.76 21.19 6.27
CA SER A 327 20.01 21.93 7.52
C SER A 327 21.11 21.31 8.41
N ILE A 328 21.30 19.98 8.35
CA ILE A 328 22.31 19.21 9.11
C ILE A 328 22.85 18.06 8.25
N GLU A 329 24.18 17.92 8.16
CA GLU A 329 24.93 16.99 7.30
C GLU A 329 24.57 15.52 7.53
N GLN A 330 23.45 15.00 6.98
CA GLN A 330 23.22 13.56 6.75
C GLN A 330 21.88 13.13 6.08
N ASN A 331 20.95 14.02 5.72
CA ASN A 331 19.65 13.57 5.19
C ASN A 331 19.73 13.13 3.70
N PRO A 332 19.22 11.92 3.36
CA PRO A 332 19.27 11.40 1.99
C PRO A 332 18.15 11.94 1.08
N THR A 333 17.06 12.49 1.64
CA THR A 333 15.82 12.90 0.96
C THR A 333 15.26 14.20 1.56
N ASN A 334 14.33 14.86 0.86
CA ASN A 334 13.60 16.02 1.39
C ASN A 334 12.25 15.65 2.01
N THR A 335 11.97 14.35 2.11
CA THR A 335 10.70 13.79 2.58
C THR A 335 10.92 12.88 3.79
N TYR A 336 10.01 12.93 4.76
CA TYR A 336 10.03 12.06 5.94
C TYR A 336 8.70 11.33 6.15
N GLY A 337 8.77 10.02 6.36
CA GLY A 337 7.60 9.19 6.68
C GLY A 337 6.62 8.98 5.52
N CYS A 338 6.94 9.45 4.33
CA CYS A 338 6.08 9.36 3.14
C CYS A 338 6.25 8.01 2.44
N ALA A 339 5.15 7.33 2.12
CA ALA A 339 5.14 6.18 1.22
C ALA A 339 5.18 6.64 -0.25
N SER A 340 5.81 5.85 -1.13
CA SER A 340 6.05 6.26 -2.53
C SER A 340 4.75 6.64 -3.28
N GLY A 341 3.66 5.89 -3.09
CA GLY A 341 2.39 6.17 -3.77
C GLY A 341 1.66 7.43 -3.30
N LEU A 342 1.92 7.92 -2.08
CA LEU A 342 1.28 9.15 -1.57
C LEU A 342 1.83 10.42 -2.23
N LEU A 343 3.05 10.34 -2.80
CA LEU A 343 3.72 11.51 -3.37
C LEU A 343 3.46 11.69 -4.86
N GLU A 344 3.05 10.65 -5.59
CA GLU A 344 2.98 10.67 -7.07
C GLU A 344 2.03 11.73 -7.64
N GLU A 345 0.95 12.07 -6.91
CA GLU A 345 -0.02 13.08 -7.32
C GLU A 345 0.34 14.50 -6.86
N LEU A 346 1.45 14.66 -6.13
CA LEU A 346 1.79 15.90 -5.46
C LEU A 346 2.52 16.88 -6.38
N ILE A 347 1.91 18.03 -6.63
CA ILE A 347 2.51 19.14 -7.36
C ILE A 347 2.93 20.22 -6.36
N LEU A 348 4.24 20.44 -6.24
CA LEU A 348 4.81 21.43 -5.33
C LEU A 348 5.80 22.36 -6.03
N ASP A 349 5.74 23.63 -5.64
CA ASP A 349 6.72 24.64 -6.04
C ASP A 349 8.05 24.41 -5.33
N ALA A 350 9.13 24.47 -6.08
CA ALA A 350 10.47 24.39 -5.53
C ALA A 350 10.83 25.70 -4.80
N PRO A 351 11.60 25.64 -3.69
CA PRO A 351 12.00 26.82 -2.93
C PRO A 351 13.25 27.53 -3.50
N PHE A 352 13.57 27.28 -4.77
CA PHE A 352 14.73 27.80 -5.47
C PHE A 352 14.45 27.88 -6.97
N ASP A 353 15.24 28.72 -7.65
CA ASP A 353 15.25 28.85 -9.10
C ASP A 353 16.50 28.19 -9.66
N CYS A 354 16.32 27.44 -10.75
CA CYS A 354 17.43 26.79 -11.45
C CYS A 354 17.94 27.71 -12.55
N THR A 355 19.23 28.00 -12.55
CA THR A 355 19.87 28.79 -13.61
C THR A 355 20.99 28.01 -14.28
N ILE A 356 21.26 28.37 -15.54
CA ILE A 356 22.23 27.68 -16.37
C ILE A 356 23.09 28.70 -17.11
N ALA A 357 24.39 28.41 -17.19
CA ALA A 357 25.35 29.23 -17.92
C ALA A 357 26.50 28.37 -18.47
N PHE A 358 27.04 28.74 -19.62
CA PHE A 358 28.33 28.19 -20.05
C PHE A 358 29.45 28.81 -19.21
N VAL A 359 30.42 27.98 -18.79
CA VAL A 359 31.60 28.44 -18.06
C VAL A 359 32.54 29.17 -19.04
N GLU A 360 32.65 28.65 -20.25
CA GLU A 360 33.40 29.27 -21.33
C GLU A 360 32.63 30.47 -21.91
N LYS A 361 33.38 31.45 -22.45
CA LYS A 361 32.79 32.58 -23.16
C LYS A 361 32.39 32.15 -24.57
N VAL A 362 31.14 31.73 -24.71
CA VAL A 362 30.52 31.35 -25.99
C VAL A 362 29.57 32.48 -26.45
N SER A 363 29.41 32.65 -27.76
CA SER A 363 28.48 33.65 -28.33
C SER A 363 27.00 33.34 -28.09
N VAL A 364 26.68 32.09 -27.76
CA VAL A 364 25.31 31.61 -27.47
C VAL A 364 25.11 31.48 -25.97
N LEU A 365 23.98 31.98 -25.46
CA LEU A 365 23.60 31.83 -24.06
C LEU A 365 23.02 30.44 -23.80
N ALA A 366 23.40 29.79 -22.71
CA ALA A 366 22.86 28.47 -22.33
C ALA A 366 21.32 28.50 -22.18
N THR A 367 20.76 29.61 -21.72
CA THR A 367 19.32 29.84 -21.58
C THR A 367 18.56 29.91 -22.90
N SER A 368 19.26 30.13 -24.02
CA SER A 368 18.64 30.08 -25.36
C SER A 368 18.52 28.66 -25.91
N LEU A 369 19.30 27.71 -25.36
CA LEU A 369 19.30 26.30 -25.77
C LEU A 369 18.48 25.42 -24.82
N PHE A 370 18.34 25.83 -23.56
CA PHE A 370 17.68 25.03 -22.54
C PHE A 370 16.76 25.88 -21.66
N ALA A 371 15.62 25.32 -21.31
CA ALA A 371 14.79 25.76 -20.20
C ALA A 371 15.19 24.98 -18.94
N ALA A 372 15.46 25.69 -17.86
CA ALA A 372 15.72 25.09 -16.55
C ALA A 372 14.50 25.30 -15.66
N HIS A 373 13.83 24.21 -15.29
CA HIS A 373 12.66 24.23 -14.41
C HIS A 373 13.01 23.67 -13.04
N SER A 374 12.58 24.35 -11.98
CA SER A 374 12.67 23.85 -10.61
C SER A 374 11.35 23.18 -10.22
N LYS A 375 11.41 21.90 -9.85
CA LYS A 375 10.22 21.11 -9.47
C LYS A 375 10.52 20.13 -8.34
N PHE A 376 9.48 19.73 -7.62
CA PHE A 376 9.52 18.52 -6.80
C PHE A 376 9.45 17.27 -7.69
N LEU A 377 10.23 16.25 -7.34
CA LEU A 377 10.32 14.95 -8.03
C LEU A 377 9.75 13.87 -7.09
N PRO A 378 8.43 13.56 -7.19
CA PRO A 378 7.75 12.61 -6.32
C PRO A 378 8.43 11.25 -6.19
N THR A 379 8.85 10.68 -7.33
CA THR A 379 9.46 9.34 -7.41
C THR A 379 10.76 9.23 -6.64
N LEU A 380 11.48 10.34 -6.47
CA LEU A 380 12.75 10.40 -5.74
C LEU A 380 12.62 10.98 -4.33
N GLY A 381 11.47 11.55 -3.96
CA GLY A 381 11.31 12.29 -2.70
C GLY A 381 12.27 13.47 -2.58
N LYS A 382 12.61 14.11 -3.72
CA LYS A 382 13.62 15.17 -3.81
C LYS A 382 13.10 16.33 -4.64
N TYR A 383 13.67 17.51 -4.43
CA TYR A 383 13.52 18.58 -5.42
C TYR A 383 14.51 18.33 -6.56
N GLY A 384 14.41 19.07 -7.65
CA GLY A 384 15.42 19.01 -8.68
C GLY A 384 15.28 20.09 -9.74
N CYS A 385 16.38 20.26 -10.48
CA CYS A 385 16.38 21.04 -11.72
C CYS A 385 16.15 20.10 -12.89
N ILE A 386 15.16 20.38 -13.72
CA ILE A 386 14.88 19.67 -14.95
C ILE A 386 15.31 20.58 -16.11
N LEU A 387 16.31 20.13 -16.87
CA LEU A 387 16.72 20.79 -18.10
C LEU A 387 15.97 20.19 -19.27
N VAL A 388 15.29 21.04 -20.03
CA VAL A 388 14.55 20.70 -21.24
C VAL A 388 15.15 21.50 -22.39
N GLU A 389 15.37 20.88 -23.54
CA GLU A 389 15.82 21.60 -24.74
C GLU A 389 14.77 22.63 -25.18
N GLN A 390 15.25 23.80 -25.59
CA GLN A 390 14.44 24.81 -26.26
C GLN A 390 14.85 24.83 -27.74
N THR A 391 13.85 24.94 -28.61
CA THR A 391 14.08 25.08 -30.05
C THR A 391 14.84 26.37 -30.33
N PHE A 392 16.14 26.24 -30.62
CA PHE A 392 17.00 27.34 -31.01
C PHE A 392 17.19 27.37 -32.52
N GLU A 393 16.61 28.36 -33.19
CA GLU A 393 16.80 28.65 -34.63
C GLU A 393 17.80 29.80 -34.83
N GLY A 394 18.99 29.69 -34.22
CA GLY A 394 20.03 30.71 -34.35
C GLY A 394 21.09 30.38 -35.43
N PRO A 395 21.75 31.38 -36.02
CA PRO A 395 22.77 31.19 -37.06
C PRO A 395 24.11 30.64 -36.54
N VAL A 396 24.22 30.35 -35.23
CA VAL A 396 25.48 30.00 -34.57
C VAL A 396 25.54 28.50 -34.32
N SER A 397 26.40 27.82 -35.08
CA SER A 397 26.74 26.41 -34.87
C SER A 397 27.69 26.26 -33.68
N LEU A 398 27.30 25.44 -32.70
CA LEU A 398 28.16 25.08 -31.55
C LEU A 398 29.20 24.00 -31.90
N ASN A 399 29.22 23.53 -33.16
CA ASN A 399 30.06 22.42 -33.60
C ASN A 399 31.56 22.76 -33.65
N ASP A 400 31.92 24.04 -33.57
CA ASP A 400 33.32 24.46 -33.51
C ASP A 400 34.00 24.05 -32.20
N TYR A 401 33.21 23.79 -31.15
CA TYR A 401 33.70 23.37 -29.84
C TYR A 401 33.65 21.85 -29.68
N GLN A 402 34.74 21.25 -29.19
CA GLN A 402 34.80 19.81 -28.92
C GLN A 402 33.81 19.38 -27.83
N SER A 403 33.86 20.10 -26.71
CA SER A 403 32.95 19.99 -25.57
C SER A 403 32.96 21.33 -24.83
N LEU A 404 31.84 21.69 -24.20
CA LEU A 404 31.74 22.87 -23.34
C LEU A 404 31.44 22.43 -21.91
N SER A 405 31.59 23.34 -20.96
CA SER A 405 31.25 23.11 -19.55
C SER A 405 30.02 23.92 -19.22
N LEU A 406 28.96 23.25 -18.79
CA LEU A 406 27.71 23.89 -18.39
C LEU A 406 27.63 23.93 -16.87
N ASN A 407 27.48 25.12 -16.32
CA ASN A 407 27.24 25.33 -14.90
C ASN A 407 25.74 25.38 -14.64
N ILE A 408 25.24 24.46 -13.83
CA ILE A 408 23.87 24.46 -13.30
C ILE A 408 23.96 24.94 -11.86
N SER A 409 23.22 25.99 -11.54
CA SER A 409 23.08 26.47 -10.17
C SER A 409 21.62 26.46 -9.73
N ALA A 410 21.41 26.20 -8.44
CA ALA A 410 20.13 26.33 -7.77
C ALA A 410 20.25 27.45 -6.73
N ILE A 411 19.47 28.50 -6.93
CA ILE A 411 19.53 29.74 -6.16
C ILE A 411 18.27 29.85 -5.33
N TRP A 412 18.43 29.97 -4.00
CA TRP A 412 17.30 30.07 -3.09
C TRP A 412 16.49 31.33 -3.36
N ASN A 413 15.17 31.17 -3.59
CA ASN A 413 14.28 32.27 -3.98
C ASN A 413 13.36 32.75 -2.85
N ARG A 414 13.52 32.19 -1.64
CA ARG A 414 12.72 32.55 -0.46
C ARG A 414 13.53 33.38 0.54
N VAL A 415 12.85 33.86 1.59
CA VAL A 415 13.51 34.59 2.69
C VAL A 415 14.52 33.68 3.39
N GLY A 416 15.73 34.18 3.62
CA GLY A 416 16.81 33.48 4.32
C GLY A 416 18.11 33.43 3.52
N LYS A 417 19.23 33.23 4.21
CA LYS A 417 20.55 33.03 3.59
C LYS A 417 20.84 31.53 3.50
N VAL A 418 20.59 30.95 2.33
CA VAL A 418 20.86 29.53 2.05
C VAL A 418 22.00 29.44 1.06
N LYS A 419 23.00 28.61 1.35
CA LYS A 419 24.14 28.37 0.44
C LYS A 419 23.63 27.70 -0.84
N GLU A 420 23.88 28.33 -1.97
CA GLU A 420 23.50 27.86 -3.30
C GLU A 420 24.23 26.54 -3.65
N ALA A 421 23.57 25.74 -4.48
CA ALA A 421 24.20 24.57 -5.11
C ALA A 421 24.68 24.96 -6.51
N SER A 422 25.90 24.59 -6.88
CA SER A 422 26.41 24.74 -8.24
C SER A 422 27.14 23.48 -8.64
N VAL A 423 26.93 23.03 -9.87
CA VAL A 423 27.65 21.88 -10.44
C VAL A 423 28.00 22.14 -11.89
N ILE A 424 29.20 21.73 -12.27
CA ILE A 424 29.68 21.81 -13.64
C ILE A 424 29.54 20.43 -14.27
N VAL A 425 28.89 20.36 -15.43
CA VAL A 425 28.71 19.15 -16.23
C VAL A 425 29.21 19.38 -17.65
N THR A 426 29.70 18.33 -18.29
CA THR A 426 30.15 18.39 -19.69
C THR A 426 28.95 18.49 -20.63
N PHE A 427 28.99 19.45 -21.54
CA PHE A 427 28.03 19.63 -22.62
C PHE A 427 28.59 19.17 -23.96
N TYR A 428 27.82 18.32 -24.65
CA TYR A 428 28.10 17.89 -26.02
C TYR A 428 27.03 18.42 -26.98
N PRO A 429 27.39 19.21 -28.01
CA PRO A 429 26.46 19.61 -29.05
C PRO A 429 25.85 18.40 -29.77
N ARG A 430 24.56 18.45 -30.08
CA ARG A 430 23.89 17.47 -30.94
C ARG A 430 24.49 17.51 -32.34
N PHE A 431 24.48 16.37 -33.03
CA PHE A 431 24.68 16.41 -34.48
C PHE A 431 23.37 16.80 -35.18
N GLU A 432 23.47 17.37 -36.37
CA GLU A 432 22.34 17.73 -37.20
C GLU A 432 22.51 17.15 -38.60
N ILE A 433 21.44 16.56 -39.12
CA ILE A 433 21.39 16.02 -40.47
C ILE A 433 20.74 17.06 -41.38
N ILE A 434 21.42 17.44 -42.46
CA ILE A 434 20.92 18.46 -43.39
C ILE A 434 19.75 17.91 -44.23
N GLN A 435 19.84 16.64 -44.65
CA GLN A 435 18.84 15.98 -45.48
C GLN A 435 17.70 15.40 -44.63
N ARG A 436 16.46 15.81 -44.90
CA ARG A 436 15.26 15.24 -44.23
C ARG A 436 14.81 13.91 -44.84
N GLU A 437 15.07 13.70 -46.13
CA GLU A 437 14.72 12.49 -46.89
C GLU A 437 15.77 12.32 -47.99
N ILE A 438 16.08 11.07 -48.33
CA ILE A 438 16.99 10.75 -49.44
C ILE A 438 16.20 10.05 -50.53
N ARG A 439 16.28 10.56 -51.76
CA ARG A 439 15.57 10.00 -52.91
C ARG A 439 16.55 9.42 -53.91
N LEU A 440 16.43 8.12 -54.17
CA LEU A 440 17.28 7.39 -55.13
C LEU A 440 16.43 6.89 -56.29
N ASN A 441 16.98 6.90 -57.50
CA ASN A 441 16.34 6.36 -58.69
C ASN A 441 17.37 5.69 -59.62
N ASN A 442 16.87 4.90 -60.56
CA ASN A 442 17.71 4.09 -61.46
C ASN A 442 18.22 4.83 -62.72
N VAL A 443 17.86 6.10 -62.93
CA VAL A 443 18.19 6.83 -64.17
C VAL A 443 19.20 7.94 -63.92
N ASN A 444 18.91 8.82 -62.95
CA ASN A 444 19.65 10.07 -62.72
C ASN A 444 20.17 10.22 -61.28
N ALA A 445 19.73 9.40 -60.33
CA ALA A 445 20.01 9.53 -58.89
C ALA A 445 20.36 8.16 -58.27
N LEU A 446 21.35 7.49 -58.87
CA LEU A 446 21.92 6.23 -58.36
C LEU A 446 22.71 6.43 -57.05
N GLU A 447 23.19 7.65 -56.82
CA GLU A 447 23.94 8.04 -55.62
C GLU A 447 23.35 9.31 -55.02
N ALA A 448 23.35 9.40 -53.68
CA ALA A 448 23.00 10.61 -52.95
C ALA A 448 23.99 10.85 -51.80
N ASP A 449 24.24 12.11 -51.48
CA ASP A 449 25.10 12.48 -50.36
C ASP A 449 24.26 12.79 -49.11
N LEU A 450 24.63 12.16 -47.99
CA LEU A 450 24.18 12.45 -46.64
C LEU A 450 25.25 13.28 -45.94
N VAL A 451 24.86 14.46 -45.45
CA VAL A 451 25.74 15.42 -44.78
C VAL A 451 25.29 15.57 -43.34
N ILE A 452 26.21 15.29 -42.43
CA ILE A 452 25.99 15.37 -40.98
C ILE A 452 26.91 16.45 -40.42
N GLN A 453 26.33 17.47 -39.80
CA GLN A 453 27.08 18.49 -39.05
C GLN A 453 27.24 18.03 -37.60
N SER A 454 28.46 18.03 -37.10
CA SER A 454 28.75 17.59 -35.73
C SER A 454 30.03 18.24 -35.21
N SER A 455 30.23 18.23 -33.90
CA SER A 455 31.52 18.67 -33.35
C SER A 455 32.66 17.74 -33.77
N ILE A 456 33.87 18.30 -33.84
CA ILE A 456 35.09 17.56 -34.24
C ILE A 456 35.26 16.27 -33.42
N TYR A 457 34.95 16.33 -32.13
CA TYR A 457 35.06 15.19 -31.23
C TYR A 457 33.96 14.15 -31.50
N ALA A 458 32.70 14.60 -31.65
CA ALA A 458 31.56 13.73 -31.93
C ALA A 458 31.69 13.04 -33.29
N ALA A 459 32.25 13.71 -34.29
CA ALA A 459 32.39 13.22 -35.66
C ALA A 459 33.12 11.85 -35.75
N SER A 460 34.09 11.61 -34.87
CA SER A 460 34.84 10.35 -34.83
C SER A 460 34.05 9.15 -34.25
N LYS A 461 32.93 9.43 -33.56
CA LYS A 461 32.12 8.47 -32.82
C LYS A 461 30.70 8.33 -33.36
N ILE A 462 30.41 8.93 -34.52
CA ILE A 462 29.15 8.76 -35.25
C ILE A 462 29.26 7.56 -36.18
N SER A 463 28.32 6.61 -36.04
CA SER A 463 28.15 5.46 -36.93
C SER A 463 26.88 5.64 -37.77
N VAL A 464 26.96 5.30 -39.05
CA VAL A 464 25.83 5.32 -39.98
C VAL A 464 25.57 3.89 -40.43
N GLN A 465 24.34 3.41 -40.27
CA GLN A 465 23.92 2.05 -40.63
C GLN A 465 22.61 2.11 -41.42
N ALA A 466 22.48 1.31 -42.48
CA ALA A 466 21.23 1.16 -43.22
C ALA A 466 20.54 -0.15 -42.87
N ASP A 467 19.25 -0.08 -42.58
CA ASP A 467 18.39 -1.25 -42.40
C ASP A 467 17.76 -1.63 -43.75
N SER A 468 18.59 -2.17 -44.66
CA SER A 468 18.20 -2.36 -46.07
C SER A 468 18.62 -3.70 -46.66
N GLY A 469 19.07 -4.66 -45.83
CA GLY A 469 19.43 -6.00 -46.29
C GLY A 469 20.54 -6.06 -47.37
N GLY A 470 21.34 -4.99 -47.52
CA GLY A 470 22.38 -4.87 -48.55
C GLY A 470 21.95 -4.09 -49.82
N VAL A 471 20.76 -3.50 -49.85
CA VAL A 471 20.28 -2.65 -50.96
C VAL A 471 21.03 -1.31 -51.06
N LEU A 472 21.47 -0.76 -49.92
CA LEU A 472 22.21 0.50 -49.86
C LEU A 472 23.68 0.26 -49.48
N HIS A 473 24.61 0.75 -50.31
CA HIS A 473 26.03 0.83 -49.96
C HIS A 473 26.35 2.22 -49.42
N ILE A 474 26.93 2.27 -48.22
CA ILE A 474 27.32 3.52 -47.56
C ILE A 474 28.84 3.64 -47.60
N LYS A 475 29.37 4.65 -48.30
CA LYS A 475 30.79 4.98 -48.32
C LYS A 475 31.05 6.31 -47.66
N LYS A 476 32.00 6.34 -46.72
CA LYS A 476 32.47 7.60 -46.12
C LYS A 476 33.33 8.36 -47.12
N VAL A 477 32.96 9.59 -47.43
CA VAL A 477 33.69 10.46 -48.35
C VAL A 477 34.56 11.44 -47.55
N LYS A 478 35.66 11.89 -48.14
CA LYS A 478 36.52 12.90 -47.52
C LYS A 478 35.79 14.25 -47.50
N SER A 479 35.44 14.71 -46.31
CA SER A 479 34.77 16.00 -46.10
C SER A 479 35.71 17.19 -46.30
N THR A 480 35.13 18.34 -46.65
CA THR A 480 35.80 19.64 -46.79
C THR A 480 36.06 20.33 -45.46
N SER A 481 35.23 20.08 -44.43
CA SER A 481 35.36 20.62 -43.08
C SER A 481 35.55 19.49 -42.04
N LEU A 482 36.20 19.82 -40.92
CA LEU A 482 36.34 18.92 -39.76
C LEU A 482 35.04 18.77 -38.95
N THR A 483 34.08 19.67 -39.14
CA THR A 483 32.75 19.66 -38.49
C THR A 483 31.67 19.02 -39.37
N GLU A 484 32.02 18.60 -40.57
CA GLU A 484 31.10 18.02 -41.54
C GLU A 484 31.52 16.58 -41.84
N LEU A 485 30.58 15.64 -41.75
CA LEU A 485 30.76 14.26 -42.19
C LEU A 485 29.91 14.02 -43.43
N ARG A 486 30.55 13.65 -44.54
CA ARG A 486 29.86 13.31 -45.78
C ARG A 486 29.90 11.82 -46.02
N TYR A 487 28.72 11.22 -46.18
CA TYR A 487 28.54 9.83 -46.58
C TYR A 487 27.86 9.80 -47.94
N ARG A 488 28.39 8.99 -48.85
CA ARG A 488 27.76 8.72 -50.14
C ARG A 488 26.99 7.42 -50.04
N ILE A 489 25.72 7.49 -50.39
CA ILE A 489 24.78 6.38 -50.37
C ILE A 489 24.53 6.00 -51.82
N GLU A 490 24.92 4.78 -52.17
CA GLU A 490 24.81 4.22 -53.52
C GLU A 490 23.76 3.12 -53.52
N LEU A 491 22.91 3.12 -54.54
CA LEU A 491 21.89 2.08 -54.73
C LEU A 491 22.50 0.85 -55.43
N ASP A 492 22.47 -0.32 -54.78
CA ASP A 492 22.92 -1.57 -55.39
C ASP A 492 21.83 -2.20 -56.26
N MET A 493 21.92 -1.98 -57.58
CA MET A 493 20.94 -2.50 -58.53
C MET A 493 20.81 -4.03 -58.51
N ASN A 494 21.85 -4.78 -58.12
CA ASN A 494 21.78 -6.24 -58.06
C ASN A 494 20.93 -6.72 -56.88
N SER A 495 21.06 -6.06 -55.73
CA SER A 495 20.33 -6.38 -54.49
C SER A 495 18.88 -5.89 -54.54
N VAL A 496 18.62 -4.75 -55.21
CA VAL A 496 17.29 -4.20 -55.48
C VAL A 496 16.41 -5.16 -56.29
N LEU A 497 17.00 -5.90 -57.23
CA LEU A 497 16.31 -6.88 -58.08
C LEU A 497 15.82 -8.12 -57.32
N LEU A 498 16.38 -8.40 -56.15
CA LEU A 498 16.12 -9.61 -55.36
C LEU A 498 15.06 -9.39 -54.28
N TRP A 499 14.83 -8.15 -53.82
CA TRP A 499 14.05 -7.88 -52.60
C TRP A 499 13.10 -6.68 -52.77
N GLN A 500 11.95 -6.90 -53.42
CA GLN A 500 10.95 -5.86 -53.67
C GLN A 500 10.26 -5.36 -52.39
N GLU A 501 10.08 -6.22 -51.37
CA GLU A 501 9.46 -5.86 -50.08
C GLU A 501 10.34 -4.95 -49.19
N LEU A 502 11.66 -4.90 -49.44
CA LEU A 502 12.59 -4.05 -48.69
C LEU A 502 12.65 -2.61 -49.21
N LEU A 503 12.12 -2.35 -50.41
CA LEU A 503 12.12 -1.02 -51.03
C LEU A 503 11.23 -0.01 -50.28
N ASP A 504 10.16 -0.48 -49.64
CA ASP A 504 9.23 0.36 -48.88
C ASP A 504 9.69 0.65 -47.44
N LYS A 505 10.79 0.02 -46.97
CA LYS A 505 11.26 0.09 -45.57
C LYS A 505 12.73 0.50 -45.42
N CYS A 506 13.32 1.13 -46.43
CA CYS A 506 14.71 1.54 -46.37
C CYS A 506 14.91 2.80 -45.50
N ASN A 507 15.55 2.61 -44.34
CA ASN A 507 15.88 3.68 -43.42
C ASN A 507 17.39 3.70 -43.13
N ILE A 508 17.96 4.91 -43.10
CA ILE A 508 19.35 5.11 -42.66
C ILE A 508 19.32 5.63 -41.23
N THR A 509 19.96 4.88 -40.34
CA THR A 509 20.12 5.24 -38.94
C THR A 509 21.49 5.86 -38.73
N VAL A 510 21.51 7.08 -38.19
CA VAL A 510 22.72 7.77 -37.75
C VAL A 510 22.73 7.73 -36.24
N LYS A 511 23.80 7.22 -35.62
CA LYS A 511 23.90 7.08 -34.16
C LYS A 511 25.23 7.63 -33.65
N SER A 512 25.17 8.40 -32.56
CA SER A 512 26.33 8.87 -31.80
C SER A 512 26.63 7.92 -30.64
N ALA A 513 27.86 7.40 -30.56
CA ALA A 513 28.28 6.56 -29.43
C ALA A 513 28.53 7.34 -28.13
N ILE A 514 28.66 8.67 -28.19
CA ILE A 514 28.91 9.52 -27.01
C ILE A 514 27.60 9.92 -26.35
N THR A 515 26.70 10.53 -27.12
CA THR A 515 25.46 11.11 -26.60
C THR A 515 24.29 10.15 -26.64
N GLY A 516 24.43 9.02 -27.35
CA GLY A 516 23.33 8.09 -27.60
C GLY A 516 22.28 8.62 -28.58
N GLN A 517 22.42 9.87 -29.07
CA GLN A 517 21.54 10.47 -30.07
C GLN A 517 21.46 9.55 -31.29
N PHE A 518 20.24 9.29 -31.76
CA PHE A 518 19.99 8.60 -33.00
C PHE A 518 18.94 9.35 -33.82
N GLU A 519 19.13 9.40 -35.12
CA GLU A 519 18.16 9.95 -36.07
C GLU A 519 17.98 8.98 -37.23
N ILE A 520 16.74 8.90 -37.72
CA ILE A 520 16.35 8.01 -38.81
C ILE A 520 16.03 8.88 -40.02
N VAL A 521 16.77 8.65 -41.10
CA VAL A 521 16.56 9.32 -42.39
C VAL A 521 15.85 8.34 -43.31
N PRO A 522 14.61 8.62 -43.73
CA PRO A 522 13.89 7.77 -44.68
C PRO A 522 14.53 7.86 -46.07
N VAL A 523 14.65 6.70 -46.73
CA VAL A 523 15.16 6.58 -48.10
C VAL A 523 14.04 6.11 -49.01
N THR A 524 13.67 6.96 -49.97
CA THR A 524 12.64 6.63 -50.97
C THR A 524 13.33 6.21 -52.26
N ILE A 525 13.10 4.96 -52.67
CA ILE A 525 13.70 4.38 -53.88
C ILE A 525 12.60 4.29 -54.95
N VAL A 526 12.80 4.97 -56.09
CA VAL A 526 11.83 4.96 -57.20
C VAL A 526 12.47 4.40 -58.47
N LEU A 527 12.02 3.21 -58.88
CA LEU A 527 12.51 2.51 -60.08
C LEU A 527 11.64 2.85 -61.30
N HIS A 528 12.26 3.35 -62.38
CA HIS A 528 11.57 3.74 -63.61
C HIS A 528 11.86 2.74 -64.76
N GLY A 529 10.85 2.40 -65.58
CA GLY A 529 11.03 1.63 -66.83
C GLY A 529 11.16 0.11 -66.65
N ASP A 530 11.78 -0.57 -67.63
CA ASP A 530 11.89 -2.04 -67.71
C ASP A 530 12.59 -2.69 -66.50
N ALA A 531 13.34 -1.92 -65.71
CA ALA A 531 13.91 -2.35 -64.43
C ALA A 531 12.83 -2.81 -63.43
N SER A 532 11.69 -2.12 -63.35
CA SER A 532 10.55 -2.55 -62.51
C SER A 532 9.97 -3.90 -62.98
N LYS A 533 9.95 -4.15 -64.30
CA LYS A 533 9.48 -5.40 -64.90
C LYS A 533 10.47 -6.54 -64.75
N THR A 534 11.78 -6.26 -64.71
CA THR A 534 12.81 -7.27 -64.46
C THR A 534 12.89 -7.65 -62.98
N VAL A 535 12.65 -6.72 -62.03
CA VAL A 535 12.50 -7.04 -60.60
C VAL A 535 11.33 -8.03 -60.42
N LEU A 536 10.16 -7.71 -60.98
CA LEU A 536 8.97 -8.58 -60.91
C LEU A 536 9.21 -9.97 -61.54
N ARG A 537 9.89 -10.04 -62.70
CA ARG A 537 10.22 -11.32 -63.33
C ARG A 537 11.30 -12.12 -62.61
N ALA A 538 12.27 -11.44 -61.99
CA ALA A 538 13.36 -12.09 -61.26
C ALA A 538 12.90 -12.63 -59.90
N SER A 539 12.03 -11.91 -59.18
CA SER A 539 11.45 -12.40 -57.93
C SER A 539 10.56 -13.62 -58.15
N ASP A 540 9.72 -13.61 -59.20
CA ASP A 540 8.85 -14.75 -59.53
C ASP A 540 9.66 -16.00 -59.90
N HIS A 541 10.75 -15.83 -60.66
CA HIS A 541 11.61 -16.95 -61.03
C HIS A 541 12.44 -17.47 -59.84
N PHE A 542 12.98 -16.59 -59.00
CA PHE A 542 13.77 -17.01 -57.83
C PHE A 542 12.90 -17.66 -56.75
N MET A 543 11.73 -17.10 -56.43
CA MET A 543 10.79 -17.69 -55.49
C MET A 543 10.24 -19.03 -56.01
N GLY A 544 10.02 -19.16 -57.32
CA GLY A 544 9.69 -20.43 -57.96
C GLY A 544 10.83 -21.45 -57.85
N LEU A 545 12.08 -21.03 -58.04
CA LEU A 545 13.24 -21.91 -57.95
C LEU A 545 13.52 -22.35 -56.51
N LEU A 546 13.36 -21.45 -55.53
CA LEU A 546 13.53 -21.72 -54.10
C LEU A 546 12.40 -22.62 -53.56
N ARG A 547 11.16 -22.43 -54.03
CA ARG A 547 10.04 -23.34 -53.78
C ARG A 547 10.30 -24.73 -54.36
N SER A 548 10.81 -24.81 -55.59
CA SER A 548 11.17 -26.10 -56.21
C SER A 548 12.34 -26.79 -55.48
N PHE A 549 13.31 -26.02 -54.99
CA PHE A 549 14.44 -26.53 -54.21
C PHE A 549 13.99 -27.03 -52.83
N LEU A 550 13.11 -26.29 -52.14
CA LEU A 550 12.55 -26.71 -50.86
C LEU A 550 11.67 -27.96 -51.02
N GLU A 551 10.84 -28.03 -52.06
CA GLU A 551 10.04 -29.23 -52.35
C GLU A 551 10.95 -30.43 -52.70
N SER A 552 11.99 -30.24 -53.51
CA SER A 552 12.96 -31.30 -53.86
C SER A 552 13.77 -31.78 -52.65
N THR A 553 14.30 -30.85 -51.84
CA THR A 553 15.12 -31.18 -50.67
C THR A 553 14.28 -31.83 -49.58
N PHE A 554 13.05 -31.37 -49.36
CA PHE A 554 12.12 -32.01 -48.42
C PHE A 554 11.82 -33.46 -48.83
N VAL A 555 11.53 -33.70 -50.12
CA VAL A 555 11.31 -35.06 -50.64
C VAL A 555 12.56 -35.95 -50.50
N GLN A 556 13.76 -35.44 -50.78
CA GLN A 556 15.01 -36.18 -50.63
C GLN A 556 15.36 -36.48 -49.16
N VAL A 557 15.09 -35.56 -48.24
CA VAL A 557 15.32 -35.78 -46.80
C VAL A 557 14.31 -36.80 -46.26
N CYS A 558 13.04 -36.72 -46.65
CA CYS A 558 12.05 -37.72 -46.27
C CYS A 558 12.36 -39.11 -46.85
N ALA A 559 12.79 -39.20 -48.12
CA ALA A 559 13.19 -40.47 -48.74
C ALA A 559 14.44 -41.07 -48.06
N SER A 560 15.45 -40.25 -47.75
CA SER A 560 16.65 -40.74 -47.04
C SER A 560 16.34 -41.19 -45.61
N LEU A 561 15.47 -40.49 -44.88
CA LEU A 561 14.99 -40.93 -43.56
C LEU A 561 14.21 -42.25 -43.64
N LEU A 562 13.34 -42.43 -44.65
CA LEU A 562 12.62 -43.69 -44.86
C LEU A 562 13.57 -44.85 -45.20
N THR A 563 14.55 -44.63 -46.09
CA THR A 563 15.55 -45.65 -46.41
C THR A 563 16.43 -46.01 -45.21
N ALA A 564 16.81 -45.01 -44.40
CA ALA A 564 17.54 -45.24 -43.16
C ALA A 564 16.71 -46.05 -42.15
N ALA A 565 15.42 -45.74 -42.00
CA ALA A 565 14.51 -46.50 -41.14
C ALA A 565 14.38 -47.96 -41.58
N VAL A 566 14.24 -48.23 -42.89
CA VAL A 566 14.20 -49.59 -43.44
C VAL A 566 15.52 -50.33 -43.22
N LEU A 567 16.66 -49.66 -43.42
CA LEU A 567 18.00 -50.22 -43.13
C LEU A 567 18.16 -50.56 -41.64
N ILE A 568 17.67 -49.71 -40.74
CA ILE A 568 17.70 -49.98 -39.30
C ILE A 568 16.85 -51.20 -38.95
N VAL A 569 15.67 -51.35 -39.54
CA VAL A 569 14.80 -52.53 -39.36
C VAL A 569 15.46 -53.80 -39.90
N LEU A 570 16.10 -53.75 -41.06
CA LEU A 570 16.86 -54.87 -41.63
C LEU A 570 18.06 -55.27 -40.78
N ILE A 571 18.83 -54.29 -40.27
CA ILE A 571 19.98 -54.54 -39.39
C ILE A 571 19.50 -55.13 -38.05
N ALA A 572 18.37 -54.67 -37.51
CA ALA A 572 17.77 -55.22 -36.31
C ALA A 572 17.28 -56.67 -36.51
N HIS A 573 16.66 -56.96 -37.65
CA HIS A 573 16.24 -58.33 -38.02
C HIS A 573 17.44 -59.28 -38.18
N CYS A 574 18.50 -58.85 -38.86
CA CYS A 574 19.73 -59.65 -39.03
C CYS A 574 20.51 -59.86 -37.73
N ARG A 575 20.33 -58.99 -36.72
CA ARG A 575 20.93 -59.14 -35.38
C ARG A 575 20.07 -59.94 -34.39
N GLY A 576 18.99 -60.56 -34.85
CA GLY A 576 18.16 -61.46 -34.02
C GLY A 576 17.17 -60.75 -33.11
N PHE A 577 16.86 -59.47 -33.36
CA PHE A 577 15.72 -58.81 -32.70
C PHE A 577 14.41 -59.23 -33.36
N SER A 578 13.59 -59.99 -32.63
CA SER A 578 12.21 -60.33 -33.00
C SER A 578 11.32 -59.09 -32.90
N PHE A 579 10.90 -58.55 -34.05
CA PHE A 579 9.86 -57.52 -34.07
C PHE A 579 8.52 -58.11 -33.65
N SER A 580 7.91 -57.53 -32.62
CA SER A 580 6.60 -57.93 -32.12
C SER A 580 5.53 -57.80 -33.22
N SER A 581 4.68 -58.81 -33.34
CA SER A 581 3.62 -59.06 -34.33
C SER A 581 2.48 -58.02 -34.39
N TYR A 582 2.68 -56.81 -33.87
CA TYR A 582 1.67 -55.75 -33.91
C TYR A 582 1.68 -54.90 -35.19
N PHE A 583 2.65 -55.07 -36.09
CA PHE A 583 2.69 -54.35 -37.37
C PHE A 583 2.02 -55.08 -38.55
N PHE A 584 1.62 -56.35 -38.38
CA PHE A 584 0.92 -57.13 -39.40
C PHE A 584 -0.24 -57.91 -38.77
N SER A 585 -1.33 -57.23 -38.47
CA SER A 585 -2.61 -57.88 -38.16
C SER A 585 -3.78 -56.97 -38.52
N SER A 586 -4.68 -57.50 -39.35
CA SER A 586 -6.06 -57.06 -39.60
C SER A 586 -6.31 -55.85 -40.51
N PHE A 587 -6.28 -56.08 -41.83
CA PHE A 587 -7.24 -55.47 -42.76
C PHE A 587 -7.82 -56.53 -43.71
N TYR A 588 -8.69 -57.39 -43.17
CA TYR A 588 -9.82 -57.96 -43.90
C TYR A 588 -10.93 -58.20 -42.89
N THR A 589 -11.90 -57.29 -42.84
CA THR A 589 -13.33 -57.58 -42.93
C THR A 589 -14.06 -56.25 -43.09
N THR A 590 -14.86 -56.21 -44.15
CA THR A 590 -15.86 -55.20 -44.48
C THR A 590 -16.96 -55.16 -43.42
N ASP A 591 -17.38 -53.98 -42.99
CA ASP A 591 -18.80 -53.66 -43.04
C ASP A 591 -19.12 -52.16 -42.96
N SER A 592 -20.28 -51.89 -43.56
CA SER A 592 -20.77 -50.67 -44.18
C SER A 592 -21.36 -49.60 -43.26
N ASN A 593 -21.38 -48.37 -43.79
CA ASN A 593 -22.37 -47.28 -43.60
C ASN A 593 -21.89 -46.04 -42.83
N ALA A 594 -21.58 -44.98 -43.60
CA ALA A 594 -22.32 -43.70 -43.60
C ALA A 594 -21.39 -42.58 -44.12
N THR A 595 -21.41 -42.27 -45.41
CA THR A 595 -22.05 -41.09 -46.03
C THR A 595 -21.62 -39.70 -45.53
N TYR A 596 -21.06 -38.93 -46.48
CA TYR A 596 -20.97 -37.46 -46.59
C TYR A 596 -20.12 -36.71 -45.53
N GLY A 597 -19.30 -35.71 -45.87
CA GLY A 597 -19.10 -34.99 -47.10
C GLY A 597 -18.09 -33.84 -46.87
N SER A 598 -17.36 -33.56 -47.94
CA SER A 598 -16.54 -32.39 -48.30
C SER A 598 -16.18 -31.29 -47.29
N PHE A 599 -14.87 -31.04 -47.27
CA PHE A 599 -14.20 -29.75 -47.11
C PHE A 599 -14.63 -28.69 -48.14
N ALA A 600 -14.68 -27.43 -47.69
CA ALA A 600 -14.30 -26.16 -48.35
C ALA A 600 -14.92 -25.02 -47.51
N SER A 601 -14.33 -23.85 -47.25
CA SER A 601 -13.11 -23.19 -47.69
C SER A 601 -12.87 -21.94 -46.82
N ASP A 602 -11.70 -21.33 -47.01
CA ASP A 602 -11.42 -19.88 -46.97
C ASP A 602 -10.87 -19.17 -45.71
N TYR A 603 -9.56 -18.89 -45.85
CA TYR A 603 -8.83 -17.62 -45.70
C TYR A 603 -8.64 -16.94 -44.31
N PRO A 604 -7.40 -16.52 -43.99
CA PRO A 604 -7.06 -15.93 -42.68
C PRO A 604 -6.72 -14.43 -42.69
N GLY A 605 -6.94 -13.80 -41.53
CA GLY A 605 -6.36 -12.55 -41.01
C GLY A 605 -7.05 -12.29 -39.66
N GLU A 606 -6.44 -11.89 -38.55
CA GLU A 606 -5.14 -11.31 -38.21
C GLU A 606 -4.95 -11.53 -36.68
N ILE A 607 -3.70 -11.74 -36.29
CA ILE A 607 -3.02 -11.08 -35.15
C ILE A 607 -3.43 -11.38 -33.67
N THR A 608 -2.40 -11.89 -33.00
CA THR A 608 -1.95 -11.75 -31.59
C THR A 608 -2.60 -12.48 -30.42
N GLU A 609 -1.66 -13.14 -29.73
CA GLU A 609 -1.34 -13.02 -28.30
C GLU A 609 -1.80 -14.13 -27.34
N ARG A 610 -0.76 -14.62 -26.66
CA ARG A 610 -0.68 -15.09 -25.26
C ARG A 610 -0.94 -16.57 -24.94
N TYR A 611 0.20 -17.16 -24.56
CA TYR A 611 0.48 -18.10 -23.47
C TYR A 611 -0.19 -19.47 -23.48
N THR A 612 0.64 -20.51 -23.37
CA THR A 612 0.74 -21.42 -22.20
C THR A 612 1.89 -22.43 -22.46
N PRO A 613 2.18 -23.43 -21.60
CA PRO A 613 3.26 -23.43 -20.63
C PRO A 613 4.40 -24.40 -20.99
N LEU A 614 5.60 -24.19 -20.44
CA LEU A 614 6.71 -25.14 -20.53
C LEU A 614 7.02 -25.73 -19.15
N THR A 615 6.48 -26.92 -18.91
CA THR A 615 7.06 -27.91 -18.01
C THR A 615 7.96 -28.83 -18.84
N TYR A 616 9.27 -28.88 -18.57
CA TYR A 616 10.03 -30.11 -18.78
C TYR A 616 11.23 -30.23 -17.85
N LYS A 617 11.46 -31.49 -17.49
CA LYS A 617 12.40 -32.03 -16.50
C LYS A 617 13.87 -31.96 -16.93
N ASN A 618 14.71 -31.65 -15.94
CA ASN A 618 16.07 -32.11 -15.60
C ASN A 618 16.94 -32.82 -16.66
N GLY A 619 18.15 -32.28 -16.82
CA GLY A 619 19.39 -32.96 -17.21
C GLY A 619 20.56 -32.54 -16.31
N LYS A 620 21.41 -33.49 -15.91
CA LYS A 620 22.43 -33.44 -14.84
C LYS A 620 23.80 -32.87 -15.30
N SER A 621 24.52 -32.21 -14.39
CA SER A 621 25.99 -32.37 -14.15
C SER A 621 26.37 -31.74 -12.78
N LEU A 622 26.77 -32.48 -11.75
CA LEU A 622 28.17 -32.86 -11.38
C LEU A 622 29.13 -31.69 -11.15
N LEU A 623 29.30 -31.29 -9.87
CA LEU A 623 30.58 -31.11 -9.12
C LEU A 623 30.39 -30.16 -7.92
N GLY A 624 30.87 -30.58 -6.73
CA GLY A 624 31.25 -29.67 -5.64
C GLY A 624 30.53 -29.84 -4.29
N SER A 625 31.17 -30.61 -3.41
CA SER A 625 31.05 -30.70 -1.93
C SER A 625 30.71 -29.36 -1.21
N SER A 626 30.13 -29.26 -0.01
CA SER A 626 30.27 -30.08 1.21
C SER A 626 29.15 -29.79 2.23
N ASP A 627 28.74 -30.84 2.94
CA ASP A 627 28.37 -30.94 4.36
C ASP A 627 27.77 -29.73 5.11
N VAL A 628 26.50 -29.86 5.54
CA VAL A 628 26.08 -29.62 6.94
C VAL A 628 24.96 -30.61 7.32
N SER A 629 25.15 -31.19 8.51
CA SER A 629 24.38 -32.24 9.17
C SER A 629 22.98 -31.83 9.64
N LEU A 630 22.05 -32.78 9.49
CA LEU A 630 20.75 -32.85 10.15
C LEU A 630 20.93 -33.31 11.60
N ILE A 631 20.36 -32.56 12.54
CA ILE A 631 20.05 -33.06 13.89
C ILE A 631 18.53 -33.12 14.02
N SER A 632 18.05 -34.36 14.17
CA SER A 632 16.68 -34.67 14.60
C SER A 632 16.47 -34.22 16.04
N ASN A 633 15.25 -33.83 16.40
CA ASN A 633 14.78 -34.22 17.73
C ASN A 633 13.28 -34.50 17.81
N ARG A 634 13.05 -35.63 18.50
CA ARG A 634 11.80 -36.32 18.80
C ARG A 634 10.96 -35.51 19.78
N SER A 635 9.65 -35.49 19.54
CA SER A 635 8.63 -35.07 20.50
C SER A 635 8.23 -36.23 21.41
N SER A 636 8.28 -36.05 22.72
CA SER A 636 7.53 -36.84 23.70
C SER A 636 6.74 -35.91 24.62
N ARG A 637 5.47 -36.27 24.85
CA ARG A 637 4.56 -35.65 25.81
C ARG A 637 4.71 -36.33 27.18
N SER A 638 4.63 -35.56 28.26
CA SER A 638 4.09 -36.03 29.55
C SER A 638 3.47 -34.87 30.34
N VAL A 639 2.49 -35.23 31.16
CA VAL A 639 1.49 -34.42 31.88
C VAL A 639 1.98 -34.03 33.29
N GLY A 640 1.57 -32.85 33.80
CA GLY A 640 1.18 -32.68 35.23
C GLY A 640 1.80 -31.56 36.10
N SER A 641 1.02 -30.46 36.27
CA SER A 641 0.77 -29.67 37.51
C SER A 641 1.84 -28.69 38.11
N PRO A 642 1.47 -27.75 39.03
CA PRO A 642 1.51 -26.31 38.76
C PRO A 642 2.38 -25.49 39.75
N GLY A 643 2.83 -24.28 39.36
CA GLY A 643 3.42 -23.33 40.31
C GLY A 643 4.13 -22.13 39.69
N GLU A 644 3.64 -20.95 40.07
CA GLU A 644 4.27 -19.61 40.10
C GLU A 644 4.45 -18.76 38.82
N PRO A 645 4.13 -17.45 38.89
CA PRO A 645 4.24 -16.52 37.77
C PRO A 645 5.69 -16.04 37.58
N ILE A 646 6.23 -16.32 36.40
CA ILE A 646 7.54 -15.87 35.97
C ILE A 646 7.48 -14.36 35.66
N LEU A 647 8.26 -13.57 36.40
CA LEU A 647 8.66 -12.22 36.06
C LEU A 647 9.36 -12.24 34.69
N TRP A 648 8.84 -11.52 33.70
CA TRP A 648 9.50 -11.38 32.41
C TRP A 648 10.72 -10.47 32.57
N SER A 649 11.90 -11.07 32.33
CA SER A 649 13.19 -10.41 32.23
C SER A 649 13.22 -9.42 31.06
N VAL A 650 13.70 -8.22 31.34
CA VAL A 650 14.08 -7.17 30.38
C VAL A 650 15.24 -7.66 29.50
N PRO A 651 15.24 -7.47 28.17
CA PRO A 651 16.45 -7.65 27.38
C PRO A 651 17.36 -6.42 27.51
N ASP A 652 18.60 -6.67 27.93
CA ASP A 652 19.68 -5.70 28.04
C ASP A 652 19.89 -4.90 26.74
N ARG A 653 19.80 -3.57 26.85
CA ARG A 653 20.38 -2.65 25.88
C ARG A 653 21.73 -2.18 26.37
N SER A 654 22.77 -2.55 25.63
CA SER A 654 24.11 -2.00 25.69
C SER A 654 24.10 -0.51 25.32
N LEU A 655 24.22 0.35 26.34
CA LEU A 655 24.53 1.76 26.16
C LEU A 655 25.95 2.03 26.67
N ILE A 656 26.85 2.20 25.69
CA ILE A 656 28.17 2.79 25.89
C ILE A 656 27.95 4.25 26.30
N SER A 657 28.37 4.61 27.52
CA SER A 657 28.59 6.00 27.91
C SER A 657 29.96 6.14 28.58
N PRO A 658 30.76 7.16 28.24
CA PRO A 658 31.98 7.44 28.97
C PRO A 658 31.74 8.52 30.04
N ARG A 659 32.28 8.22 31.23
CA ARG A 659 32.74 9.16 32.27
C ARG A 659 31.71 10.12 32.86
N LEU A 660 31.32 9.88 34.12
CA LEU A 660 31.16 10.96 35.10
C LEU A 660 31.54 10.49 36.52
N ARG A 661 32.17 11.42 37.24
CA ARG A 661 32.93 11.27 38.49
C ARG A 661 32.08 10.83 39.69
N LYS A 662 32.65 9.92 40.49
CA LYS A 662 32.31 9.72 41.91
C LYS A 662 32.37 11.05 42.68
N ARG A 663 31.30 11.37 43.39
CA ARG A 663 31.37 12.04 44.70
C ARG A 663 30.45 11.30 45.67
N GLN A 664 31.06 10.80 46.73
CA GLN A 664 30.41 10.31 47.94
C GLN A 664 29.58 11.44 48.55
N TRP A 665 28.35 11.14 48.97
CA TRP A 665 27.85 11.20 50.36
C TRP A 665 26.76 10.15 50.50
#